data_AF-A0A6C0NWG4-F1
#
_entry.id   AF-A0A6C0NWG4-F1
#
_cell.length_a   1.000
_cell.length_b   1.000
_cell.length_c   1.000
_cell.angle_alpha   90.00
_cell.angle_beta   90.00
_cell.angle_gamma   90.00
#
_symmetry.space_group_name_H-M   'P 1'
#
loop_
_entity.id
_entity.type
_entity.pdbx_description
1 polymer ?
#
loop_
_entity_poly.entity_id
_entity_poly.type
_entity_poly.pdbx_seq_one_letter_code
_entity_poly.pdbx_strand_id
1 'polypeptide(L)'
;MIETKERLYTGNGQRTYPGEAKEALFPLGGIGTGNISLGSRGELKDWEIFNLPAKNTFMPNTFFAIRVEQEGRKPVAKVLESKLLPPHALSHGYHPLTGAGLPRLDESELIGTYPMARIAFRDSELPVNVELEAFTPMIPLDPENSGIPAASLTYRVTNVSDLPAEVVIAGSMINPVGGLTYDKFSNLDWNMPCGQNVNAFRQDADVSGLDLTSEKWAPGDLNYGNLALQTTNTHLTVKRAWLRGAWYDFLQEFWDDFTEDGRLTDLGYETPSEEHKTDTGSLGVIETLQPGETKTFRFVLSWYFPNRINGWNEHNRDKTPGRETIRNHYATRFSSAWEAGAYLLNNLDGLRTRTEAFRDALFGTTLPGYVIDALAGNMPVLRSSTCFWLENGKFLGFEGTFDDGGSCDGNCTHVWNYEQTLAFLYPSLERTMRRVEFMEEVEDSGKMNFRAFSMFGCGGPWGGKSSHPAADGQLGAVMRVLREWKLSGDGDFLRELWPNVKRALDFALAHWDHDGDGVMEGVQHNTYDIEFHGPNPLTGIMLLGALKAAEAMARFLADDEAADRYSTTAAVSAKRLSELTWNGEYFVQVLDDVNAHKYQHGLGCLSDQLLGQQLAHLYGLGHLMEEDRLKSAVHAVFRHNFKADFKDHVNCQRVYALHDEQGLVLCSWPNGGRPKLPFVYSDEVWTGIEYQVATNLIYEGFIDEGLTIVKAVRERQDGYRRSPWNEVECGHHYARSMSSWGLLIAFAGFEFDMAAGTMSFKPAMEDEDYTTFWSTGRGWGVYKQVKDPSSGKLVPSVDVLGGDMSGVQVHACGTTIQL
;
A
#
# COMPACT_ATOMS: atom_id res chain seq x y z
N MET A 1 -20.68 18.88 -11.37
CA MET A 1 -20.93 18.49 -12.78
C MET A 1 -20.34 17.11 -12.97
N ILE A 2 -21.02 16.22 -13.69
CA ILE A 2 -20.47 14.92 -14.07
C ILE A 2 -19.39 15.17 -15.14
N GLU A 3 -18.28 14.46 -15.06
CA GLU A 3 -17.22 14.53 -16.08
C GLU A 3 -17.76 14.12 -17.45
N THR A 4 -17.21 14.66 -18.53
CA THR A 4 -17.68 14.31 -19.89
C THR A 4 -17.38 12.84 -20.18
N LYS A 5 -18.27 12.13 -20.88
CA LYS A 5 -18.05 10.72 -21.27
C LYS A 5 -16.72 10.48 -21.96
N GLU A 6 -16.28 11.40 -22.83
CA GLU A 6 -14.97 11.32 -23.49
C GLU A 6 -13.80 11.28 -22.49
N ARG A 7 -13.89 12.02 -21.39
CA ARG A 7 -12.86 12.05 -20.32
C ARG A 7 -12.95 10.87 -19.34
N LEU A 8 -14.13 10.27 -19.19
CA LEU A 8 -14.35 9.10 -18.32
C LEU A 8 -13.91 7.80 -19.00
N TYR A 9 -14.21 7.65 -20.27
CA TYR A 9 -13.92 6.44 -21.04
C TYR A 9 -12.65 6.60 -21.91
N THR A 10 -11.69 7.43 -21.46
CA THR A 10 -10.35 7.49 -22.07
C THR A 10 -9.65 6.14 -21.96
N GLY A 11 -8.81 5.81 -22.95
CA GLY A 11 -8.09 4.53 -23.00
C GLY A 11 -7.21 4.23 -21.77
N ASN A 12 -6.71 3.00 -21.71
CA ASN A 12 -5.92 2.44 -20.60
C ASN A 12 -4.44 2.88 -20.57
N GLY A 13 -4.14 4.08 -21.10
CA GLY A 13 -2.79 4.61 -21.15
C GLY A 13 -2.20 4.82 -19.75
N GLN A 14 -0.94 4.39 -19.56
CA GLN A 14 -0.21 4.62 -18.33
C GLN A 14 0.29 6.07 -18.23
N ARG A 15 0.17 6.64 -17.04
CA ARG A 15 0.74 7.97 -16.76
C ARG A 15 2.26 7.89 -16.77
N THR A 16 2.88 8.93 -17.31
CA THR A 16 4.33 9.13 -17.23
C THR A 16 4.60 10.38 -16.38
N TYR A 17 5.74 10.37 -15.69
CA TYR A 17 6.11 11.41 -14.74
C TYR A 17 7.50 11.92 -15.13
N PRO A 18 7.62 13.14 -15.68
CA PRO A 18 8.92 13.70 -16.01
C PRO A 18 9.67 14.06 -14.71
N GLY A 19 10.98 14.32 -14.80
CA GLY A 19 11.81 14.64 -13.64
C GLY A 19 11.29 15.78 -12.75
N GLU A 20 10.46 16.68 -13.29
CA GLU A 20 9.78 17.77 -12.58
C GLU A 20 8.69 17.32 -11.60
N ALA A 21 8.13 16.12 -11.78
CA ALA A 21 7.09 15.54 -10.93
C ALA A 21 7.72 15.01 -9.63
N LYS A 22 8.17 15.91 -8.76
CA LYS A 22 8.94 15.62 -7.54
C LYS A 22 8.22 14.75 -6.50
N GLU A 23 6.89 14.70 -6.54
CA GLU A 23 6.07 13.89 -5.62
C GLU A 23 5.84 12.48 -6.18
N ALA A 24 6.23 12.19 -7.43
CA ALA A 24 6.18 10.84 -7.98
C ALA A 24 7.28 9.96 -7.35
N LEU A 25 6.95 9.38 -6.19
CA LEU A 25 7.83 8.57 -5.36
C LEU A 25 7.36 7.12 -5.35
N PHE A 26 8.04 6.25 -6.11
CA PHE A 26 7.68 4.84 -6.30
C PHE A 26 8.36 3.95 -5.24
N PRO A 27 7.61 3.28 -4.35
CA PRO A 27 8.22 2.52 -3.26
C PRO A 27 8.73 1.14 -3.70
N LEU A 28 9.99 0.86 -3.35
CA LEU A 28 10.68 -0.41 -3.56
C LEU A 28 10.89 -1.10 -2.21
N GLY A 29 10.21 -2.24 -2.00
CA GLY A 29 10.37 -3.08 -0.82
C GLY A 29 9.41 -4.27 -0.85
N GLY A 30 9.69 -5.26 -0.01
CA GLY A 30 8.80 -6.40 0.26
C GLY A 30 7.82 -6.12 1.41
N ILE A 31 6.85 -7.00 1.58
CA ILE A 31 5.88 -6.94 2.68
C ILE A 31 6.61 -7.04 4.03
N GLY A 32 6.42 -6.03 4.89
CA GLY A 32 7.00 -6.01 6.24
C GLY A 32 8.52 -5.88 6.28
N THR A 33 9.16 -5.44 5.19
CA THR A 33 10.62 -5.27 5.13
C THR A 33 11.09 -3.83 5.26
N GLY A 34 10.17 -2.85 5.13
CA GLY A 34 10.54 -1.46 4.86
C GLY A 34 10.79 -1.19 3.37
N ASN A 35 10.99 0.08 3.02
CA ASN A 35 10.94 0.58 1.64
C ASN A 35 12.04 1.59 1.35
N ILE A 36 12.33 1.76 0.06
CA ILE A 36 13.10 2.87 -0.50
C ILE A 36 12.29 3.45 -1.65
N SER A 37 12.03 4.75 -1.65
CA SER A 37 11.34 5.44 -2.75
C SER A 37 12.31 5.73 -3.90
N LEU A 38 11.89 5.40 -5.13
CA LEU A 38 12.49 5.86 -6.38
C LEU A 38 11.75 7.09 -6.89
N GLY A 39 12.43 8.23 -6.95
CA GLY A 39 11.89 9.48 -7.48
C GLY A 39 11.90 9.54 -9.01
N SER A 40 11.10 10.45 -9.58
CA SER A 40 11.00 10.67 -11.03
C SER A 40 12.30 11.11 -11.70
N ARG A 41 13.28 11.62 -10.94
CA ARG A 41 14.61 11.90 -11.49
C ARG A 41 15.52 10.68 -11.56
N GLY A 42 15.19 9.59 -10.88
CA GLY A 42 16.07 8.44 -10.67
C GLY A 42 16.74 8.39 -9.31
N GLU A 43 16.44 9.34 -8.41
CA GLU A 43 17.04 9.41 -7.08
C GLU A 43 16.37 8.45 -6.09
N LEU A 44 17.15 7.94 -5.13
CA LEU A 44 16.64 7.12 -4.03
C LEU A 44 16.40 7.96 -2.78
N LYS A 45 15.19 7.88 -2.21
CA LYS A 45 14.70 8.66 -1.06
C LYS A 45 13.87 7.79 -0.13
N ASP A 46 13.37 8.37 0.96
CA ASP A 46 12.50 7.74 1.95
C ASP A 46 13.03 6.36 2.36
N TRP A 47 14.19 6.34 3.02
CA TRP A 47 14.86 5.12 3.44
C TRP A 47 14.18 4.54 4.69
N GLU A 48 12.99 3.97 4.50
CA GLU A 48 12.10 3.39 5.52
C GLU A 48 12.48 1.93 5.86
N ILE A 49 13.75 1.56 5.75
CA ILE A 49 14.25 0.18 5.95
C ILE A 49 14.64 -0.13 7.41
N PHE A 50 14.54 0.85 8.31
CA PHE A 50 14.99 0.76 9.70
C PHE A 50 13.84 0.53 10.70
N ASN A 51 12.81 -0.22 10.29
CA ASN A 51 11.62 -0.57 11.10
C ASN A 51 10.75 0.61 11.56
N LEU A 52 10.95 1.79 10.99
CA LEU A 52 10.20 3.01 11.28
C LEU A 52 9.93 3.79 9.98
N PRO A 53 8.84 4.56 9.93
CA PRO A 53 8.64 5.56 8.89
C PRO A 53 9.79 6.57 8.87
N ALA A 54 10.15 7.04 7.68
CA ALA A 54 11.32 7.88 7.47
C ALA A 54 11.15 8.74 6.20
N LYS A 55 10.08 9.54 6.13
CA LYS A 55 9.79 10.40 4.97
C LYS A 55 10.81 11.53 4.82
N ASN A 56 11.11 11.88 3.58
CA ASN A 56 12.12 12.87 3.20
C ASN A 56 13.54 12.53 3.68
N THR A 57 13.78 11.31 4.16
CA THR A 57 15.14 10.87 4.48
C THR A 57 15.90 10.57 3.21
N PHE A 58 17.17 10.94 3.20
CA PHE A 58 18.11 10.60 2.14
C PHE A 58 19.33 9.93 2.76
N MET A 59 20.00 9.09 1.96
CA MET A 59 21.31 8.56 2.32
C MET A 59 22.39 9.32 1.54
N PRO A 60 23.34 9.99 2.22
CA PRO A 60 24.41 10.73 1.57
C PRO A 60 25.32 9.80 0.78
N ASN A 61 26.02 10.37 -0.21
CA ASN A 61 26.93 9.67 -1.11
C ASN A 61 26.34 8.38 -1.73
N THR A 62 25.02 8.30 -1.82
CA THR A 62 24.30 7.12 -2.32
C THR A 62 23.64 7.47 -3.65
N PHE A 63 24.25 7.02 -4.74
CA PHE A 63 23.80 7.28 -6.11
C PHE A 63 24.47 6.30 -7.08
N PHE A 64 23.97 6.23 -8.31
CA PHE A 64 24.64 5.52 -9.40
C PHE A 64 25.21 6.53 -10.38
N ALA A 65 26.40 6.27 -10.93
CA ALA A 65 27.03 7.12 -11.93
C ALA A 65 27.47 6.29 -13.15
N ILE A 66 27.34 6.87 -14.34
CA ILE A 66 27.80 6.30 -15.60
C ILE A 66 29.05 7.04 -16.08
N ARG A 67 30.03 6.31 -16.61
CA ARG A 67 31.12 6.81 -17.43
C ARG A 67 31.09 6.11 -18.78
N VAL A 68 31.25 6.86 -19.86
CA VAL A 68 31.33 6.34 -21.21
C VAL A 68 32.58 6.86 -21.90
N GLU A 69 33.39 5.95 -22.44
CA GLU A 69 34.60 6.26 -23.18
C GLU A 69 34.55 5.64 -24.58
N GLN A 70 34.98 6.42 -25.57
CA GLN A 70 35.11 6.00 -26.96
C GLN A 70 36.44 6.47 -27.50
N GLU A 71 37.04 5.68 -28.39
CA GLU A 71 38.34 6.01 -28.99
C GLU A 71 38.32 7.41 -29.62
N GLY A 72 39.32 8.23 -29.27
CA GLY A 72 39.48 9.58 -29.80
C GLY A 72 38.46 10.61 -29.29
N ARG A 73 37.59 10.26 -28.33
CA ARG A 73 36.64 11.18 -27.68
C ARG A 73 36.98 11.38 -26.21
N LYS A 74 36.63 12.54 -25.67
CA LYS A 74 36.75 12.80 -24.23
C LYS A 74 35.71 11.93 -23.49
N PRO A 75 36.10 11.21 -22.42
CA PRO A 75 35.13 10.49 -21.60
C PRO A 75 34.06 11.40 -21.01
N VAL A 76 32.82 10.91 -20.94
CA VAL A 76 31.68 11.60 -20.33
C VAL A 76 31.29 10.83 -19.08
N ALA A 77 31.17 11.52 -17.94
CA ALA A 77 30.74 10.93 -16.68
C ALA A 77 29.62 11.76 -16.04
N LYS A 78 28.53 11.09 -15.63
CA LYS A 78 27.35 11.73 -15.04
C LYS A 78 26.72 10.83 -13.98
N VAL A 79 26.12 11.42 -12.96
CA VAL A 79 25.23 10.70 -12.03
C VAL A 79 23.95 10.33 -12.79
N LEU A 80 23.48 9.10 -12.65
CA LEU A 80 22.27 8.51 -13.26
C LEU A 80 20.98 9.03 -12.61
N GLU A 81 20.85 10.35 -12.59
CA GLU A 81 19.64 11.07 -12.24
C GLU A 81 19.50 12.29 -13.16
N SER A 82 18.28 12.76 -13.42
CA SER A 82 18.10 14.07 -14.07
C SER A 82 18.44 15.24 -13.14
N LYS A 83 18.56 16.44 -13.72
CA LYS A 83 19.01 17.68 -13.05
C LYS A 83 18.22 18.00 -11.77
N LEU A 84 18.93 18.62 -10.81
CA LEU A 84 18.27 19.25 -9.67
C LEU A 84 17.34 20.37 -10.13
N LEU A 85 16.19 20.50 -9.48
CA LEU A 85 15.16 21.48 -9.82
C LEU A 85 15.19 22.70 -8.87
N PRO A 86 14.78 23.88 -9.34
CA PRO A 86 14.58 25.03 -8.47
C PRO A 86 13.43 24.79 -7.47
N PRO A 87 13.42 25.50 -6.33
CA PRO A 87 14.37 26.54 -5.96
C PRO A 87 15.67 25.98 -5.33
N HIS A 88 16.81 26.50 -5.77
CA HIS A 88 18.11 26.24 -5.15
C HIS A 88 18.35 27.20 -3.96
N ALA A 89 17.44 27.20 -3.00
CA ALA A 89 17.34 28.24 -1.96
C ALA A 89 17.89 27.83 -0.58
N LEU A 90 18.67 26.75 -0.50
CA LEU A 90 19.31 26.32 0.75
C LEU A 90 20.29 27.41 1.24
N SER A 91 20.28 27.71 2.55
CA SER A 91 21.00 28.85 3.14
C SER A 91 22.52 28.82 2.92
N HIS A 92 23.10 27.63 2.71
CA HIS A 92 24.53 27.42 2.46
C HIS A 92 24.79 26.65 1.16
N GLY A 93 23.84 26.64 0.22
CA GLY A 93 23.89 25.79 -0.96
C GLY A 93 23.73 24.31 -0.60
N TYR A 94 24.05 23.44 -1.56
CA TYR A 94 23.99 21.99 -1.37
C TYR A 94 25.27 21.48 -0.69
N HIS A 95 25.11 20.66 0.35
CA HIS A 95 26.26 20.01 0.97
C HIS A 95 26.91 18.98 0.01
N PRO A 96 28.24 18.84 -0.07
CA PRO A 96 28.90 17.90 -0.97
C PRO A 96 28.44 16.44 -0.84
N LEU A 97 28.01 16.01 0.36
CA LEU A 97 27.42 14.69 0.59
C LEU A 97 26.18 14.37 -0.28
N THR A 98 25.54 15.40 -0.85
CA THR A 98 24.40 15.24 -1.78
C THR A 98 24.84 14.93 -3.22
N GLY A 99 26.13 15.10 -3.55
CA GLY A 99 26.63 15.01 -4.92
C GLY A 99 26.04 16.07 -5.86
N ALA A 100 25.46 17.16 -5.33
CA ALA A 100 24.76 18.16 -6.13
C ALA A 100 25.66 18.88 -7.16
N GLY A 101 26.97 18.98 -6.88
CA GLY A 101 27.94 19.57 -7.79
C GLY A 101 28.38 18.65 -8.93
N LEU A 102 28.00 17.37 -8.90
CA LEU A 102 28.34 16.41 -9.95
C LEU A 102 27.44 16.58 -11.19
N PRO A 103 27.95 16.35 -12.41
CA PRO A 103 27.15 16.33 -13.63
C PRO A 103 26.00 15.31 -13.56
N ARG A 104 24.84 15.67 -14.12
CA ARG A 104 23.60 14.88 -14.16
C ARG A 104 23.01 14.88 -15.56
N LEU A 105 22.09 13.96 -15.83
CA LEU A 105 21.41 13.88 -17.13
C LEU A 105 20.43 15.04 -17.32
N ASP A 106 20.17 15.42 -18.56
CA ASP A 106 19.27 16.52 -18.89
C ASP A 106 17.84 16.26 -18.42
N GLU A 107 17.30 15.08 -18.74
CA GLU A 107 15.90 14.73 -18.53
C GLU A 107 15.74 13.27 -18.08
N SER A 108 14.61 13.01 -17.42
CA SER A 108 14.14 11.67 -17.07
C SER A 108 12.63 11.58 -17.25
N GLU A 109 12.14 10.38 -17.53
CA GLU A 109 10.71 10.07 -17.56
C GLU A 109 10.46 8.73 -16.85
N LEU A 110 9.73 8.80 -15.73
CA LEU A 110 9.32 7.66 -14.91
C LEU A 110 7.96 7.12 -15.38
N ILE A 111 7.88 5.81 -15.54
CA ILE A 111 6.64 5.07 -15.78
C ILE A 111 6.52 4.02 -14.67
N GLY A 112 5.45 4.09 -13.88
CA GLY A 112 5.20 3.14 -12.80
C GLY A 112 4.04 2.20 -13.14
N THR A 113 4.35 0.91 -13.27
CA THR A 113 3.37 -0.18 -13.37
C THR A 113 3.56 -1.08 -12.15
N TYR A 114 3.08 -0.64 -10.99
CA TYR A 114 3.36 -1.26 -9.70
C TYR A 114 3.14 -2.78 -9.74
N PRO A 115 4.13 -3.62 -9.35
CA PRO A 115 5.33 -3.33 -8.53
C PRO A 115 6.62 -2.99 -9.30
N MET A 116 6.53 -2.66 -10.60
CA MET A 116 7.70 -2.34 -11.44
C MET A 116 7.70 -0.88 -11.87
N ALA A 117 8.89 -0.29 -11.98
CA ALA A 117 9.09 1.04 -12.52
C ALA A 117 10.17 1.05 -13.60
N ARG A 118 10.02 1.95 -14.57
CA ARG A 118 11.03 2.23 -15.59
C ARG A 118 11.33 3.72 -15.63
N ILE A 119 12.60 4.08 -15.76
CA ILE A 119 13.03 5.46 -16.00
C ILE A 119 13.85 5.50 -17.27
N ALA A 120 13.36 6.24 -18.26
CA ALA A 120 14.13 6.58 -19.44
C ALA A 120 14.92 7.85 -19.16
N PHE A 121 16.23 7.83 -19.35
CA PHE A 121 17.06 9.02 -19.24
C PHE A 121 17.44 9.57 -20.62
N ARG A 122 17.57 10.89 -20.73
CA ARG A 122 17.97 11.57 -21.97
C ARG A 122 19.07 12.58 -21.67
N ASP A 123 20.12 12.53 -22.46
CA ASP A 123 21.23 13.48 -22.40
C ASP A 123 21.95 13.50 -23.75
N SER A 124 22.17 14.70 -24.30
CA SER A 124 22.74 14.84 -25.65
C SER A 124 24.26 14.60 -25.71
N GLU A 125 24.96 14.60 -24.57
CA GLU A 125 26.40 14.38 -24.50
C GLU A 125 26.75 12.89 -24.36
N LEU A 126 25.80 12.05 -23.94
CA LEU A 126 26.03 10.61 -23.83
C LEU A 126 25.88 9.92 -25.19
N PRO A 127 26.89 9.17 -25.68
CA PRO A 127 26.79 8.41 -26.93
C PRO A 127 26.01 7.09 -26.78
N VAL A 128 25.21 6.97 -25.70
CA VAL A 128 24.44 5.79 -25.33
C VAL A 128 23.06 6.21 -24.83
N ASN A 129 22.06 5.36 -25.07
CA ASN A 129 20.76 5.47 -24.41
C ASN A 129 20.79 4.67 -23.11
N VAL A 130 20.24 5.22 -22.02
CA VAL A 130 20.19 4.57 -20.71
C VAL A 130 18.74 4.49 -20.21
N GLU A 131 18.34 3.30 -19.78
CA GLU A 131 17.07 3.07 -19.10
C GLU A 131 17.31 2.30 -17.80
N LEU A 132 16.67 2.72 -16.71
CA LEU A 132 16.60 1.97 -15.45
C LEU A 132 15.29 1.20 -15.39
N GLU A 133 15.35 -0.11 -15.12
CA GLU A 133 14.23 -0.91 -14.62
C GLU A 133 14.43 -1.15 -13.11
N ALA A 134 13.47 -0.74 -12.30
CA ALA A 134 13.44 -0.99 -10.86
C ALA A 134 12.33 -1.98 -10.52
N PHE A 135 12.67 -2.95 -9.67
CA PHE A 135 11.85 -4.14 -9.45
C PHE A 135 11.94 -4.64 -8.00
N THR A 136 10.77 -4.88 -7.39
CA THR A 136 10.65 -5.78 -6.22
C THR A 136 9.59 -6.84 -6.49
N PRO A 137 9.81 -8.11 -6.12
CA PRO A 137 8.83 -9.16 -6.33
C PRO A 137 7.49 -8.85 -5.64
N MET A 138 6.39 -9.06 -6.35
CA MET A 138 5.03 -9.01 -5.82
C MET A 138 4.19 -10.06 -6.55
N ILE A 139 3.84 -11.11 -5.84
CA ILE A 139 3.22 -12.29 -6.44
C ILE A 139 2.02 -12.66 -5.58
N PRO A 140 0.78 -12.52 -6.10
CA PRO A 140 -0.41 -12.87 -5.34
C PRO A 140 -0.35 -14.32 -4.84
N LEU A 141 -0.82 -14.52 -3.61
CA LEU A 141 -0.81 -15.78 -2.85
C LEU A 141 0.58 -16.28 -2.40
N ASP A 142 1.64 -15.51 -2.65
CA ASP A 142 3.01 -15.85 -2.24
C ASP A 142 3.62 -14.73 -1.40
N PRO A 143 3.16 -14.57 -0.14
CA PRO A 143 3.66 -13.50 0.74
C PRO A 143 5.14 -13.69 1.05
N GLU A 144 5.67 -14.91 1.00
CA GLU A 144 7.07 -15.17 1.26
C GLU A 144 7.96 -14.56 0.17
N ASN A 145 7.71 -14.87 -1.10
CA ASN A 145 8.49 -14.25 -2.17
C ASN A 145 8.18 -12.77 -2.38
N SER A 146 7.01 -12.31 -1.91
CA SER A 146 6.65 -10.89 -1.89
C SER A 146 7.19 -10.11 -0.68
N GLY A 147 7.80 -10.81 0.28
CA GLY A 147 8.38 -10.30 1.53
C GLY A 147 9.91 -10.31 1.57
N ILE A 148 10.56 -10.24 0.40
CA ILE A 148 12.03 -10.23 0.31
C ILE A 148 12.56 -8.80 0.56
N PRO A 149 13.52 -8.58 1.49
CA PRO A 149 14.06 -7.27 1.80
C PRO A 149 15.15 -6.84 0.80
N ALA A 150 14.78 -6.75 -0.48
CA ALA A 150 15.68 -6.40 -1.57
C ALA A 150 14.96 -5.76 -2.77
N ALA A 151 15.70 -4.94 -3.51
CA ALA A 151 15.27 -4.35 -4.77
C ALA A 151 16.34 -4.52 -5.86
N SER A 152 15.90 -4.82 -7.08
CA SER A 152 16.77 -4.84 -8.26
C SER A 152 16.70 -3.51 -8.99
N LEU A 153 17.87 -2.99 -9.33
CA LEU A 153 18.09 -1.81 -10.16
C LEU A 153 18.90 -2.26 -11.38
N THR A 154 18.22 -2.42 -12.51
CA THR A 154 18.81 -2.95 -13.74
C THR A 154 18.88 -1.85 -14.79
N TYR A 155 20.10 -1.38 -15.10
CA TYR A 155 20.32 -0.42 -16.17
C TYR A 155 20.53 -1.15 -17.51
N ARG A 156 19.74 -0.80 -18.51
CA ARG A 156 19.91 -1.23 -19.90
C ARG A 156 20.55 -0.09 -20.67
N VAL A 157 21.76 -0.32 -21.19
CA VAL A 157 22.52 0.68 -21.93
C VAL A 157 22.63 0.22 -23.37
N THR A 158 22.26 1.08 -24.31
CA THR A 158 22.35 0.82 -25.75
C THR A 158 23.32 1.80 -26.39
N ASN A 159 24.34 1.30 -27.08
CA ASN A 159 25.27 2.14 -27.82
C ASN A 159 24.61 2.63 -29.12
N VAL A 160 24.35 3.93 -29.21
CA VAL A 160 23.68 4.56 -30.37
C VAL A 160 24.67 5.24 -31.32
N SER A 161 25.95 5.18 -31.00
CA SER A 161 27.02 5.73 -31.85
C SER A 161 27.56 4.70 -32.84
N ASP A 162 28.48 5.15 -33.69
CA ASP A 162 29.20 4.36 -34.69
C ASP A 162 30.54 3.79 -34.19
N LEU A 163 30.92 4.05 -32.94
CA LEU A 163 32.17 3.58 -32.33
C LEU A 163 31.88 2.62 -31.17
N PRO A 164 32.74 1.63 -30.90
CA PRO A 164 32.70 0.90 -29.64
C PRO A 164 32.74 1.86 -28.44
N ALA A 165 32.00 1.53 -27.39
CA ALA A 165 31.93 2.32 -26.16
C ALA A 165 32.27 1.44 -24.97
N GLU A 166 33.28 1.80 -24.18
CA GLU A 166 33.45 1.26 -22.83
C GLU A 166 32.55 2.03 -21.88
N VAL A 167 31.65 1.32 -21.20
CA VAL A 167 30.68 1.86 -20.27
C VAL A 167 30.94 1.28 -18.90
N VAL A 168 31.01 2.16 -17.89
CA VAL A 168 31.08 1.78 -16.49
C VAL A 168 29.88 2.38 -15.77
N ILE A 169 29.13 1.57 -15.02
CA ILE A 169 28.14 2.06 -14.07
C ILE A 169 28.63 1.73 -12.67
N ALA A 170 28.83 2.74 -11.82
CA ALA A 170 29.23 2.60 -10.43
C ALA A 170 28.07 2.97 -9.49
N GLY A 171 27.68 2.04 -8.63
CA GLY A 171 26.77 2.29 -7.51
C GLY A 171 27.57 2.60 -6.25
N SER A 172 27.34 3.78 -5.67
CA SER A 172 27.92 4.24 -4.41
C SER A 172 26.88 4.16 -3.31
N MET A 173 27.30 3.77 -2.10
CA MET A 173 26.42 3.67 -0.94
C MET A 173 27.19 3.93 0.35
N ILE A 174 26.67 4.82 1.19
CA ILE A 174 27.15 4.99 2.56
C ILE A 174 26.70 3.83 3.43
N ASN A 175 27.52 3.39 4.39
CA ASN A 175 27.12 2.39 5.38
C ASN A 175 26.30 3.05 6.50
N PRO A 176 24.98 2.79 6.60
CA PRO A 176 24.12 3.45 7.58
C PRO A 176 23.98 2.66 8.89
N VAL A 177 24.67 1.51 9.03
CA VAL A 177 24.50 0.61 10.19
C VAL A 177 24.88 1.35 11.47
N GLY A 178 23.98 1.34 12.45
CA GLY A 178 24.12 2.10 13.69
C GLY A 178 23.47 3.49 13.67
N GLY A 179 22.93 3.94 12.52
CA GLY A 179 22.15 5.17 12.39
C GLY A 179 22.97 6.40 11.97
N LEU A 180 22.43 7.14 11.00
CA LEU A 180 22.96 8.43 10.54
C LEU A 180 22.14 9.57 11.14
N THR A 181 22.79 10.63 11.59
CA THR A 181 22.13 11.86 12.06
C THR A 181 22.80 13.07 11.42
N TYR A 182 22.02 14.15 11.27
CA TYR A 182 22.47 15.34 10.54
C TYR A 182 22.42 16.58 11.42
N ASP A 183 23.42 17.46 11.28
CA ASP A 183 23.42 18.77 11.93
C ASP A 183 22.55 19.79 11.18
N LYS A 184 22.48 21.03 11.68
CA LYS A 184 21.68 22.11 11.08
C LYS A 184 22.16 22.56 9.69
N PHE A 185 23.35 22.14 9.27
CA PHE A 185 23.93 22.40 7.95
C PHE A 185 23.80 21.18 7.03
N SER A 186 23.07 20.14 7.45
CA SER A 186 22.95 18.86 6.75
C SER A 186 24.29 18.12 6.61
N ASN A 187 25.26 18.40 7.48
CA ASN A 187 26.45 17.57 7.63
C ASN A 187 26.09 16.31 8.43
N LEU A 188 26.90 15.26 8.31
CA LEU A 188 26.87 14.17 9.28
C LEU A 188 27.24 14.70 10.68
N ASP A 189 26.43 14.39 11.69
CA ASP A 189 26.64 14.84 13.06
C ASP A 189 27.90 14.20 13.65
N TRP A 190 28.64 14.96 14.45
CA TRP A 190 29.86 14.49 15.10
C TRP A 190 29.60 13.49 16.23
N ASN A 191 28.36 13.41 16.72
CA ASN A 191 27.90 12.50 17.76
C ASN A 191 26.96 11.40 17.23
N MET A 192 27.05 11.07 15.94
CA MET A 192 26.23 10.00 15.34
C MET A 192 26.40 8.67 16.10
N PRO A 193 25.33 7.88 16.26
CA PRO A 193 25.41 6.60 16.95
C PRO A 193 26.22 5.52 16.20
N CYS A 194 26.46 5.65 14.89
CA CYS A 194 27.27 4.71 14.10
C CYS A 194 28.75 4.66 14.53
N GLY A 195 29.49 3.71 13.98
CA GLY A 195 30.90 3.45 14.32
C GLY A 195 31.28 2.00 14.13
N GLN A 196 32.59 1.74 13.98
CA GLN A 196 33.14 0.42 13.66
C GLN A 196 32.44 -0.24 12.47
N ASN A 197 32.04 0.58 11.48
CA ASN A 197 31.44 0.12 10.25
C ASN A 197 32.50 -0.51 9.35
N VAL A 198 32.13 -1.57 8.64
CA VAL A 198 33.01 -2.32 7.73
C VAL A 198 32.29 -2.49 6.40
N ASN A 199 32.96 -2.10 5.33
CA ASN A 199 32.53 -2.37 3.96
C ASN A 199 33.48 -3.42 3.37
N ALA A 200 32.99 -4.63 3.15
CA ALA A 200 33.80 -5.72 2.61
C ALA A 200 33.39 -6.03 1.16
N PHE A 201 34.37 -6.25 0.28
CA PHE A 201 34.10 -6.92 -0.98
C PHE A 201 33.95 -8.42 -0.72
N ARG A 202 32.86 -9.00 -1.22
CA ARG A 202 32.56 -10.41 -1.07
C ARG A 202 32.19 -11.01 -2.44
N GLN A 203 32.53 -12.27 -2.62
CA GLN A 203 32.19 -13.05 -3.80
C GLN A 203 31.84 -14.48 -3.38
N ASP A 204 30.58 -14.86 -3.60
CA ASP A 204 30.05 -16.19 -3.31
C ASP A 204 29.41 -16.76 -4.59
N ALA A 205 30.00 -17.82 -5.14
CA ALA A 205 29.58 -18.40 -6.42
C ALA A 205 29.49 -17.31 -7.52
N ASP A 206 28.31 -17.10 -8.10
CA ASP A 206 28.07 -16.14 -9.19
C ASP A 206 27.67 -14.74 -8.69
N VAL A 207 27.60 -14.53 -7.37
CA VAL A 207 27.22 -13.24 -6.77
C VAL A 207 28.46 -12.55 -6.20
N SER A 208 28.67 -11.30 -6.59
CA SER A 208 29.76 -10.45 -6.10
C SER A 208 29.21 -9.10 -5.66
N GLY A 209 29.88 -8.42 -4.73
CA GLY A 209 29.44 -7.10 -4.30
C GLY A 209 30.04 -6.60 -3.00
N LEU A 210 29.41 -5.57 -2.44
CA LEU A 210 29.76 -4.98 -1.15
C LEU A 210 28.80 -5.48 -0.06
N ASP A 211 29.36 -5.91 1.08
CA ASP A 211 28.65 -6.20 2.33
C ASP A 211 28.99 -5.11 3.35
N LEU A 212 27.97 -4.38 3.81
CA LEU A 212 28.09 -3.19 4.64
C LEU A 212 27.58 -3.52 6.05
N THR A 213 28.51 -3.77 6.98
CA THR A 213 28.25 -4.28 8.34
C THR A 213 28.81 -3.34 9.41
N SER A 214 28.71 -3.73 10.68
CA SER A 214 29.36 -3.07 11.81
C SER A 214 29.80 -4.10 12.86
N GLU A 215 30.98 -3.89 13.45
CA GLU A 215 31.50 -4.70 14.56
C GLU A 215 30.99 -4.21 15.94
N LYS A 216 30.25 -3.10 15.97
CA LYS A 216 29.82 -2.44 17.21
C LYS A 216 28.61 -3.09 17.88
N TRP A 217 27.64 -3.56 17.09
CA TRP A 217 26.30 -3.93 17.57
C TRP A 217 26.15 -5.44 17.68
N ALA A 218 25.65 -5.91 18.82
CA ALA A 218 25.36 -7.32 19.02
C ALA A 218 24.09 -7.73 18.25
N PRO A 219 23.94 -9.00 17.84
CA PRO A 219 22.80 -9.44 17.01
C PRO A 219 21.39 -9.16 17.57
N GLY A 220 21.25 -8.94 18.89
CA GLY A 220 19.98 -8.62 19.54
C GLY A 220 19.67 -7.12 19.66
N ASP A 221 20.61 -6.24 19.31
CA ASP A 221 20.44 -4.79 19.44
C ASP A 221 19.47 -4.24 18.37
N LEU A 222 18.71 -3.19 18.70
CA LEU A 222 17.85 -2.49 17.73
C LEU A 222 18.63 -1.85 16.57
N ASN A 223 19.90 -1.51 16.81
CA ASN A 223 20.80 -0.91 15.82
C ASN A 223 21.57 -1.95 15.00
N TYR A 224 21.37 -3.25 15.28
CA TYR A 224 22.01 -4.33 14.52
C TYR A 224 21.37 -4.47 13.14
N GLY A 225 22.22 -4.61 12.13
CA GLY A 225 21.81 -4.93 10.78
C GLY A 225 22.94 -4.78 9.79
N ASN A 226 22.63 -5.01 8.52
CA ASN A 226 23.56 -4.80 7.41
C ASN A 226 22.81 -4.46 6.12
N LEU A 227 23.55 -3.91 5.15
CA LEU A 227 23.12 -3.75 3.76
C LEU A 227 24.07 -4.52 2.84
N ALA A 228 23.61 -4.84 1.64
CA ALA A 228 24.49 -5.29 0.57
C ALA A 228 24.13 -4.62 -0.76
N LEU A 229 25.15 -4.36 -1.57
CA LEU A 229 25.03 -3.96 -2.97
C LEU A 229 25.70 -5.04 -3.82
N GLN A 230 24.87 -5.84 -4.51
CA GLN A 230 25.29 -7.09 -5.16
C GLN A 230 25.04 -7.06 -6.67
N THR A 231 25.75 -7.90 -7.40
CA THR A 231 25.60 -8.09 -8.85
C THR A 231 25.98 -9.52 -9.26
N THR A 232 25.49 -9.93 -10.43
CA THR A 232 25.95 -11.14 -11.14
C THR A 232 26.84 -10.81 -12.35
N ASN A 233 27.08 -9.52 -12.64
CA ASN A 233 28.06 -9.11 -13.64
C ASN A 233 29.48 -9.47 -13.15
N THR A 234 30.37 -9.88 -14.06
CA THR A 234 31.70 -10.44 -13.71
C THR A 234 32.86 -9.45 -13.87
N HIS A 235 32.71 -8.43 -14.72
CA HIS A 235 33.74 -7.41 -14.92
C HIS A 235 33.50 -6.24 -13.97
N LEU A 236 34.21 -6.27 -12.85
CA LEU A 236 33.96 -5.39 -11.72
C LEU A 236 35.15 -4.49 -11.40
N THR A 237 34.84 -3.34 -10.82
CA THR A 237 35.79 -2.49 -10.11
C THR A 237 35.19 -2.10 -8.76
N VAL A 238 36.02 -1.98 -7.72
CA VAL A 238 35.53 -1.91 -6.33
C VAL A 238 36.40 -0.95 -5.53
N LYS A 239 35.74 -0.08 -4.76
CA LYS A 239 36.37 0.76 -3.73
C LYS A 239 35.60 0.54 -2.43
N ARG A 240 36.22 -0.15 -1.45
CA ARG A 240 35.55 -0.55 -0.20
C ARG A 240 35.16 0.67 0.63
N ALA A 241 36.05 1.66 0.66
CA ALA A 241 35.85 2.92 1.35
C ALA A 241 36.42 4.07 0.53
N TRP A 242 35.68 5.16 0.44
CA TRP A 242 36.17 6.45 -0.06
C TRP A 242 37.25 6.99 0.89
N LEU A 243 38.03 7.96 0.41
CA LEU A 243 39.10 8.57 1.19
C LEU A 243 38.60 9.07 2.56
N ARG A 244 39.19 8.54 3.64
CA ARG A 244 39.00 9.05 5.02
C ARG A 244 39.78 10.34 5.23
N GLY A 245 39.42 11.36 4.44
CA GLY A 245 40.09 12.67 4.39
C GLY A 245 39.43 13.71 5.27
N ALA A 246 39.85 14.96 5.11
CA ALA A 246 39.21 16.10 5.76
C ALA A 246 38.20 16.73 4.81
N TRP A 247 37.31 17.58 5.34
CA TRP A 247 36.39 18.40 4.55
C TRP A 247 35.61 17.60 3.51
N TYR A 248 35.90 17.81 2.22
CA TYR A 248 35.18 17.23 1.08
C TYR A 248 36.10 16.38 0.19
N ASP A 249 37.28 16.01 0.71
CA ASP A 249 38.31 15.25 -0.03
C ASP A 249 37.74 13.93 -0.56
N PHE A 250 36.82 13.32 0.19
CA PHE A 250 36.18 12.05 -0.15
C PHE A 250 35.49 12.07 -1.53
N LEU A 251 34.74 13.14 -1.84
CA LEU A 251 33.96 13.21 -3.06
C LEU A 251 34.84 13.55 -4.26
N GLN A 252 35.79 14.46 -4.06
CA GLN A 252 36.76 14.85 -5.09
C GLN A 252 37.59 13.64 -5.50
N GLU A 253 38.14 12.90 -4.52
CA GLU A 253 38.96 11.72 -4.79
C GLU A 253 38.17 10.62 -5.50
N PHE A 254 36.95 10.31 -5.05
CA PHE A 254 36.11 9.34 -5.74
C PHE A 254 35.79 9.76 -7.18
N TRP A 255 35.45 11.03 -7.40
CA TRP A 255 35.06 11.49 -8.74
C TRP A 255 36.26 11.55 -9.69
N ASP A 256 37.44 11.97 -9.23
CA ASP A 256 38.65 11.97 -10.03
C ASP A 256 39.07 10.54 -10.42
N ASP A 257 39.11 9.62 -9.45
CA ASP A 257 39.38 8.18 -9.65
C ASP A 257 38.39 7.57 -10.65
N PHE A 258 37.09 7.81 -10.47
CA PHE A 258 36.07 7.28 -11.39
C PHE A 258 36.18 7.88 -12.80
N THR A 259 36.45 9.18 -12.94
CA THR A 259 36.44 9.84 -14.25
C THR A 259 37.71 9.64 -15.06
N GLU A 260 38.85 9.39 -14.41
CA GLU A 260 40.14 9.15 -15.06
C GLU A 260 40.04 8.01 -16.06
N ASP A 261 39.69 6.80 -15.60
CA ASP A 261 39.67 5.59 -16.43
C ASP A 261 38.46 4.67 -16.18
N GLY A 262 37.54 5.05 -15.29
CA GLY A 262 36.41 4.21 -14.91
C GLY A 262 36.79 3.00 -14.06
N ARG A 263 38.00 2.97 -13.48
CA ARG A 263 38.45 1.95 -12.54
C ARG A 263 38.62 2.61 -11.18
N LEU A 264 37.86 2.10 -10.21
CA LEU A 264 37.92 2.52 -8.83
C LEU A 264 39.10 1.86 -8.11
N THR A 265 39.92 2.69 -7.48
CA THR A 265 41.09 2.26 -6.71
C THR A 265 40.72 2.02 -5.25
N ASP A 266 40.86 0.79 -4.77
CA ASP A 266 40.68 0.50 -3.35
C ASP A 266 41.84 1.07 -2.51
N LEU A 267 41.50 1.76 -1.41
CA LEU A 267 42.48 2.48 -0.58
C LEU A 267 43.16 1.60 0.48
N GLY A 268 42.75 0.32 0.61
CA GLY A 268 43.41 -0.64 1.48
C GLY A 268 43.22 -0.38 2.98
N TYR A 269 42.09 0.22 3.40
CA TYR A 269 41.78 0.35 4.82
C TYR A 269 41.41 -1.02 5.41
N GLU A 270 42.21 -1.47 6.37
CA GLU A 270 42.05 -2.77 7.04
C GLU A 270 41.39 -2.67 8.43
N THR A 271 41.06 -1.45 8.88
CA THR A 271 40.34 -1.22 10.15
C THR A 271 38.93 -0.72 9.90
N PRO A 272 37.96 -1.06 10.76
CA PRO A 272 36.64 -0.45 10.75
C PRO A 272 36.70 1.08 10.82
N SER A 273 35.58 1.74 10.49
CA SER A 273 35.44 3.19 10.68
C SER A 273 35.64 3.57 12.16
N GLU A 274 36.13 4.77 12.39
CA GLU A 274 36.22 5.31 13.76
C GLU A 274 34.83 5.45 14.38
N GLU A 275 34.77 5.52 15.70
CA GLU A 275 33.54 5.81 16.43
C GLU A 275 32.93 7.16 15.96
N HIS A 276 31.61 7.20 15.81
CA HIS A 276 30.84 8.34 15.26
C HIS A 276 31.14 8.67 13.79
N LYS A 277 31.87 7.80 13.07
CA LYS A 277 32.13 7.92 11.63
C LYS A 277 31.71 6.65 10.90
N THR A 278 31.52 6.77 9.59
CA THR A 278 31.18 5.65 8.70
C THR A 278 31.85 5.83 7.34
N ASP A 279 31.83 4.80 6.50
CA ASP A 279 32.46 4.78 5.18
C ASP A 279 31.43 4.67 4.05
N THR A 280 31.74 5.28 2.90
CA THR A 280 31.02 5.05 1.63
C THR A 280 31.80 4.07 0.78
N GLY A 281 31.13 3.03 0.25
CA GLY A 281 31.71 2.08 -0.70
C GLY A 281 31.12 2.26 -2.10
N SER A 282 31.87 1.84 -3.13
CA SER A 282 31.43 1.86 -4.52
C SER A 282 31.71 0.54 -5.23
N LEU A 283 30.72 0.05 -5.97
CA LEU A 283 30.79 -1.13 -6.84
C LEU A 283 30.51 -0.71 -8.29
N GLY A 284 31.47 -0.92 -9.19
CA GLY A 284 31.36 -0.64 -10.61
C GLY A 284 31.26 -1.91 -11.46
N VAL A 285 30.39 -1.86 -12.47
CA VAL A 285 30.26 -2.87 -13.54
C VAL A 285 30.78 -2.28 -14.85
N ILE A 286 31.65 -3.01 -15.54
CA ILE A 286 32.37 -2.56 -16.74
C ILE A 286 31.96 -3.42 -17.94
N GLU A 287 31.52 -2.79 -19.03
CA GLU A 287 31.23 -3.49 -20.27
C GLU A 287 31.68 -2.68 -21.48
N THR A 288 32.16 -3.37 -22.52
CA THR A 288 32.36 -2.77 -23.85
C THR A 288 31.16 -3.12 -24.74
N LEU A 289 30.55 -2.10 -25.36
CA LEU A 289 29.39 -2.23 -26.24
C LEU A 289 29.78 -1.87 -27.68
N GLN A 290 29.51 -2.76 -28.61
CA GLN A 290 29.62 -2.50 -30.06
C GLN A 290 28.51 -1.53 -30.53
N PRO A 291 28.67 -0.87 -31.69
CA PRO A 291 27.60 -0.05 -32.28
C PRO A 291 26.27 -0.82 -32.37
N GLY A 292 25.20 -0.25 -31.80
CA GLY A 292 23.87 -0.85 -31.75
C GLY A 292 23.68 -1.94 -30.69
N GLU A 293 24.71 -2.33 -29.94
CA GLU A 293 24.61 -3.34 -28.89
C GLU A 293 23.94 -2.78 -27.64
N THR A 294 23.09 -3.61 -27.01
CA THR A 294 22.52 -3.34 -25.68
C THR A 294 23.10 -4.31 -24.66
N LYS A 295 23.59 -3.79 -23.53
CA LYS A 295 24.05 -4.59 -22.39
C LYS A 295 23.35 -4.19 -21.10
N THR A 296 23.39 -5.09 -20.11
CA THR A 296 22.72 -4.93 -18.83
C THR A 296 23.74 -4.81 -17.69
N PHE A 297 23.52 -3.80 -16.85
CA PHE A 297 24.29 -3.52 -15.63
C PHE A 297 23.32 -3.68 -14.47
N ARG A 298 23.41 -4.79 -13.74
CA ARG A 298 22.45 -5.13 -12.69
C ARG A 298 23.03 -4.91 -11.31
N PHE A 299 22.26 -4.25 -10.47
CA PHE A 299 22.51 -4.13 -9.05
C PHE A 299 21.32 -4.66 -8.27
N VAL A 300 21.58 -5.34 -7.17
CA VAL A 300 20.59 -5.67 -6.15
C VAL A 300 21.01 -5.00 -4.86
N LEU A 301 20.12 -4.15 -4.36
CA LEU A 301 20.23 -3.51 -3.07
C LEU A 301 19.38 -4.30 -2.08
N SER A 302 19.98 -4.85 -1.03
CA SER A 302 19.29 -5.59 0.01
C SER A 302 19.63 -5.07 1.39
N TRP A 303 18.74 -5.32 2.35
CA TRP A 303 18.87 -4.85 3.72
C TRP A 303 18.40 -5.90 4.72
N TYR A 304 18.93 -5.81 5.94
CA TYR A 304 18.58 -6.72 7.02
C TYR A 304 18.71 -5.98 8.36
N PHE A 305 17.58 -5.49 8.85
CA PHE A 305 17.43 -4.82 10.15
C PHE A 305 16.37 -5.58 10.94
N PRO A 306 16.73 -6.76 11.48
CA PRO A 306 15.76 -7.75 11.90
C PRO A 306 14.98 -7.33 13.14
N ASN A 307 15.60 -6.53 14.02
CA ASN A 307 15.10 -6.24 15.35
C ASN A 307 14.24 -4.97 15.36
N ARG A 308 13.03 -5.09 15.88
CA ARG A 308 12.12 -3.96 16.13
C ARG A 308 11.69 -3.96 17.59
N ILE A 309 11.12 -2.84 18.02
CA ILE A 309 10.47 -2.74 19.33
C ILE A 309 9.34 -3.78 19.37
N ASN A 310 9.24 -4.53 20.48
CA ASN A 310 8.13 -5.43 20.75
C ASN A 310 6.90 -4.62 21.19
N GLY A 311 6.28 -3.94 20.24
CA GLY A 311 5.21 -2.98 20.49
C GLY A 311 4.86 -2.16 19.25
N TRP A 312 3.97 -1.20 19.45
CA TRP A 312 3.58 -0.23 18.42
C TRP A 312 4.50 1.00 18.41
N ASN A 313 4.92 1.44 19.59
CA ASN A 313 5.84 2.56 19.79
C ASN A 313 6.50 2.48 21.17
N GLU A 314 7.39 3.42 21.48
CA GLU A 314 8.10 3.50 22.78
C GLU A 314 7.17 3.57 24.00
N HIS A 315 5.98 4.14 23.86
CA HIS A 315 4.99 4.21 24.94
C HIS A 315 4.23 2.89 25.09
N ASN A 316 3.84 2.28 23.96
CA ASN A 316 3.04 1.07 23.85
C ASN A 316 3.92 -0.11 23.41
N ARG A 317 4.77 -0.59 24.32
CA ARG A 317 5.63 -1.77 24.12
C ARG A 317 5.70 -2.68 25.35
N ASP A 318 6.14 -3.91 25.14
CA ASP A 318 6.58 -4.81 26.20
C ASP A 318 7.87 -4.24 26.84
N LYS A 319 7.83 -4.01 28.15
CA LYS A 319 8.95 -3.47 28.95
C LYS A 319 9.57 -4.54 29.85
N THR A 320 9.18 -5.79 29.69
CA THR A 320 9.71 -6.91 30.46
C THR A 320 11.15 -7.17 30.03
N PRO A 321 12.13 -7.27 30.95
CA PRO A 321 13.51 -7.58 30.60
C PRO A 321 13.65 -8.85 29.76
N GLY A 322 14.32 -8.74 28.61
CA GLY A 322 14.52 -9.83 27.64
C GLY A 322 13.38 -10.01 26.63
N ARG A 323 12.38 -9.11 26.63
CA ARG A 323 11.23 -9.12 25.71
C ARG A 323 10.98 -7.77 25.03
N GLU A 324 11.91 -6.83 25.16
CA GLU A 324 11.79 -5.47 24.62
C GLU A 324 11.85 -5.43 23.09
N THR A 325 12.43 -6.46 22.47
CA THR A 325 12.56 -6.61 21.02
C THR A 325 11.82 -7.84 20.50
N ILE A 326 11.36 -7.74 19.26
CA ILE A 326 10.82 -8.83 18.46
C ILE A 326 11.42 -8.70 17.05
N ARG A 327 11.44 -9.78 16.26
CA ARG A 327 11.98 -9.72 14.90
C ARG A 327 10.90 -9.63 13.83
N ASN A 328 11.27 -9.02 12.70
CA ASN A 328 10.50 -9.11 11.46
C ASN A 328 10.51 -10.55 10.91
N HIS A 329 9.45 -10.93 10.20
CA HIS A 329 9.27 -12.28 9.65
C HIS A 329 10.38 -12.70 8.70
N TYR A 330 10.89 -11.79 7.86
CA TYR A 330 11.97 -12.11 6.93
C TYR A 330 13.26 -12.60 7.64
N ALA A 331 13.45 -12.28 8.92
CA ALA A 331 14.57 -12.74 9.74
C ALA A 331 14.46 -14.21 10.17
N THR A 332 13.34 -14.87 9.87
CA THR A 332 13.19 -16.34 9.98
C THR A 332 13.71 -17.06 8.73
N ARG A 333 13.90 -16.33 7.63
CA ARG A 333 14.29 -16.86 6.32
C ARG A 333 15.68 -16.48 5.87
N PHE A 334 16.13 -15.29 6.27
CA PHE A 334 17.44 -14.77 5.94
C PHE A 334 18.18 -14.42 7.23
N SER A 335 19.49 -14.59 7.20
CA SER A 335 20.40 -14.25 8.31
C SER A 335 21.15 -12.93 8.09
N SER A 336 21.10 -12.37 6.89
CA SER A 336 21.81 -11.15 6.50
C SER A 336 21.24 -10.55 5.21
N ALA A 337 21.59 -9.28 4.92
CA ALA A 337 21.25 -8.63 3.66
C ALA A 337 21.86 -9.36 2.45
N TRP A 338 23.10 -9.85 2.60
CA TRP A 338 23.79 -10.62 1.57
C TRP A 338 22.98 -11.85 1.14
N GLU A 339 22.43 -12.60 2.08
CA GLU A 339 21.63 -13.80 1.81
C GLU A 339 20.32 -13.46 1.10
N ALA A 340 19.62 -12.41 1.54
CA ALA A 340 18.37 -11.97 0.92
C ALA A 340 18.57 -11.51 -0.53
N GLY A 341 19.60 -10.71 -0.80
CA GLY A 341 19.88 -10.24 -2.15
C GLY A 341 20.46 -11.34 -3.06
N ALA A 342 21.27 -12.26 -2.53
CA ALA A 342 21.70 -13.45 -3.25
C ALA A 342 20.50 -14.36 -3.59
N TYR A 343 19.54 -14.53 -2.69
CA TYR A 343 18.31 -15.25 -2.96
C TYR A 343 17.52 -14.61 -4.11
N LEU A 344 17.36 -13.27 -4.10
CA LEU A 344 16.70 -12.55 -5.19
C LEU A 344 17.42 -12.76 -6.53
N LEU A 345 18.75 -12.62 -6.57
CA LEU A 345 19.55 -12.81 -7.79
C LEU A 345 19.44 -14.24 -8.34
N ASN A 346 19.59 -15.25 -7.47
CA ASN A 346 19.58 -16.65 -7.87
C ASN A 346 18.20 -17.14 -8.36
N ASN A 347 17.13 -16.46 -7.95
CA ASN A 347 15.75 -16.79 -8.34
C ASN A 347 15.11 -15.73 -9.25
N LEU A 348 15.91 -14.79 -9.76
CA LEU A 348 15.41 -13.57 -10.39
C LEU A 348 14.46 -13.87 -11.56
N ASP A 349 14.84 -14.79 -12.46
CA ASP A 349 14.03 -15.09 -13.64
C ASP A 349 12.63 -15.59 -13.28
N GLY A 350 12.53 -16.50 -12.31
CA GLY A 350 11.24 -17.03 -11.85
C GLY A 350 10.41 -16.01 -11.08
N LEU A 351 11.05 -15.26 -10.17
CA LEU A 351 10.39 -14.20 -9.39
C LEU A 351 9.88 -13.08 -10.29
N ARG A 352 10.71 -12.66 -11.25
CA ARG A 352 10.36 -11.66 -12.26
C ARG A 352 9.21 -12.13 -13.12
N THR A 353 9.29 -13.33 -13.71
CA THR A 353 8.24 -13.85 -14.60
C THR A 353 6.87 -13.87 -13.91
N ARG A 354 6.80 -14.34 -12.66
CA ARG A 354 5.55 -14.39 -11.89
C ARG A 354 5.03 -13.01 -11.53
N THR A 355 5.93 -12.08 -11.22
CA THR A 355 5.57 -10.67 -10.93
C THR A 355 5.09 -9.95 -12.18
N GLU A 356 5.74 -10.17 -13.32
CA GLU A 356 5.33 -9.62 -14.63
C GLU A 356 3.97 -10.18 -15.05
N ALA A 357 3.71 -11.47 -14.83
CA ALA A 357 2.38 -12.05 -15.07
C ALA A 357 1.28 -11.36 -14.24
N PHE A 358 1.56 -11.01 -12.98
CA PHE A 358 0.61 -10.25 -12.16
C PHE A 358 0.43 -8.82 -12.68
N ARG A 359 1.53 -8.10 -12.93
CA ARG A 359 1.53 -6.75 -13.53
C ARG A 359 0.70 -6.75 -14.83
N ASP A 360 1.01 -7.64 -15.75
CA ASP A 360 0.38 -7.68 -17.07
C ASP A 360 -1.11 -8.06 -16.98
N ALA A 361 -1.48 -8.94 -16.04
CA ALA A 361 -2.88 -9.26 -15.79
C ALA A 361 -3.68 -8.07 -15.24
N LEU A 362 -3.09 -7.26 -14.34
CA LEU A 362 -3.74 -6.08 -13.77
C LEU A 362 -3.78 -4.91 -14.76
N PHE A 363 -2.67 -4.64 -15.46
CA PHE A 363 -2.58 -3.52 -16.40
C PHE A 363 -3.19 -3.83 -17.78
N GLY A 364 -3.41 -5.11 -18.10
CA GLY A 364 -4.06 -5.58 -19.32
C GLY A 364 -5.59 -5.56 -19.28
N THR A 365 -6.21 -4.94 -18.27
CA THR A 365 -7.67 -4.81 -18.21
C THR A 365 -8.22 -3.86 -19.29
N THR A 366 -9.53 -3.93 -19.53
CA THR A 366 -10.28 -2.96 -20.35
C THR A 366 -10.79 -1.76 -19.56
N LEU A 367 -10.51 -1.68 -18.25
CA LEU A 367 -10.94 -0.57 -17.41
C LEU A 367 -10.21 0.74 -17.78
N PRO A 368 -10.81 1.92 -17.54
CA PRO A 368 -10.12 3.19 -17.72
C PRO A 368 -8.79 3.23 -16.93
N GLY A 369 -7.74 3.80 -17.53
CA GLY A 369 -6.39 3.74 -16.96
C GLY A 369 -6.28 4.30 -15.54
N TYR A 370 -7.08 5.31 -15.21
CA TYR A 370 -7.10 5.88 -13.86
C TYR A 370 -7.78 4.98 -12.81
N VAL A 371 -8.63 4.04 -13.20
CA VAL A 371 -9.16 3.01 -12.27
C VAL A 371 -8.03 2.05 -11.89
N ILE A 372 -7.24 1.61 -12.87
CA ILE A 372 -6.08 0.75 -12.62
C ILE A 372 -4.99 1.49 -11.85
N ASP A 373 -4.76 2.77 -12.13
CA ASP A 373 -3.88 3.63 -11.35
C ASP A 373 -4.34 3.77 -9.89
N ALA A 374 -5.65 3.80 -9.61
CA ALA A 374 -6.17 3.78 -8.24
C ALA A 374 -5.86 2.46 -7.52
N LEU A 375 -6.05 1.32 -8.19
CA LEU A 375 -5.70 0.00 -7.63
C LEU A 375 -4.20 -0.10 -7.36
N ALA A 376 -3.40 0.20 -8.39
CA ALA A 376 -1.95 0.09 -8.35
C ALA A 376 -1.28 1.10 -7.41
N GLY A 377 -1.85 2.30 -7.30
CA GLY A 377 -1.39 3.35 -6.40
C GLY A 377 -1.60 3.04 -4.92
N ASN A 378 -2.54 2.15 -4.58
CA ASN A 378 -2.87 1.83 -3.18
C ASN A 378 -2.35 0.45 -2.71
N MET A 379 -1.92 -0.43 -3.64
CA MET A 379 -1.14 -1.63 -3.29
C MET A 379 0.13 -1.38 -2.45
N PRO A 380 0.88 -0.27 -2.63
CA PRO A 380 2.03 0.06 -1.80
C PRO A 380 1.79 0.07 -0.30
N VAL A 381 0.57 0.34 0.16
CA VAL A 381 0.25 0.37 1.59
C VAL A 381 0.66 -0.93 2.28
N LEU A 382 0.40 -2.08 1.65
CA LEU A 382 0.75 -3.42 2.16
C LEU A 382 2.25 -3.63 2.37
N ARG A 383 3.08 -2.90 1.63
CA ARG A 383 4.53 -3.03 1.63
C ARG A 383 5.21 -1.86 2.34
N SER A 384 4.46 -0.81 2.67
CA SER A 384 4.94 0.38 3.36
C SER A 384 5.19 0.12 4.85
N SER A 385 5.77 1.12 5.52
CA SER A 385 5.93 1.17 6.98
C SER A 385 4.60 1.14 7.77
N THR A 386 3.44 1.33 7.10
CA THR A 386 2.11 1.11 7.70
C THR A 386 1.94 -0.33 8.16
N CYS A 387 2.51 -1.29 7.44
CA CYS A 387 2.31 -2.71 7.67
C CYS A 387 3.61 -3.40 8.10
N PHE A 388 3.50 -4.39 8.97
CA PHE A 388 4.61 -5.23 9.34
C PHE A 388 4.22 -6.67 9.64
N TRP A 389 5.18 -7.56 9.44
CA TRP A 389 5.03 -9.00 9.61
C TRP A 389 6.05 -9.49 10.63
N LEU A 390 5.58 -10.11 11.70
CA LEU A 390 6.41 -10.54 12.82
C LEU A 390 6.90 -11.98 12.65
N GLU A 391 8.01 -12.33 13.31
CA GLU A 391 8.58 -13.69 13.31
C GLU A 391 7.64 -14.79 13.84
N ASN A 392 6.57 -14.42 14.54
CA ASN A 392 5.53 -15.34 15.00
C ASN A 392 4.42 -15.56 13.96
N GLY A 393 4.56 -15.00 12.75
CA GLY A 393 3.63 -15.11 11.63
C GLY A 393 2.50 -14.09 11.64
N LYS A 394 2.34 -13.26 12.68
CA LYS A 394 1.26 -12.25 12.75
C LYS A 394 1.53 -11.08 11.81
N PHE A 395 0.54 -10.77 10.98
CA PHE A 395 0.53 -9.56 10.17
C PHE A 395 -0.27 -8.45 10.89
N LEU A 396 0.32 -7.26 10.91
CA LEU A 396 -0.16 -6.13 11.69
C LEU A 396 0.03 -4.85 10.90
N GLY A 397 -0.74 -3.82 11.22
CA GLY A 397 -0.51 -2.51 10.68
C GLY A 397 -1.09 -1.39 11.53
N PHE A 398 -0.51 -0.21 11.34
CA PHE A 398 -1.07 1.07 11.76
C PHE A 398 -2.26 1.42 10.85
N GLU A 399 -2.92 2.55 11.12
CA GLU A 399 -3.85 3.11 10.13
C GLU A 399 -3.10 3.77 8.96
N GLY A 400 -1.95 4.38 9.24
CA GLY A 400 -1.00 4.93 8.28
C GLY A 400 0.29 5.31 8.98
N THR A 401 1.08 6.20 8.40
CA THR A 401 2.35 6.65 9.00
C THR A 401 2.54 8.16 8.91
N PHE A 402 3.05 8.78 9.97
CA PHE A 402 3.63 10.12 9.90
C PHE A 402 5.03 10.06 9.28
N ASP A 403 5.72 11.20 9.23
CA ASP A 403 7.07 11.27 8.66
C ASP A 403 8.07 10.36 9.39
N ASP A 404 7.92 10.19 10.70
CA ASP A 404 8.89 9.55 11.60
C ASP A 404 8.29 8.52 12.58
N GLY A 405 7.01 8.17 12.42
CA GLY A 405 6.30 7.28 13.35
C GLY A 405 4.99 6.74 12.81
N GLY A 406 4.53 5.63 13.37
CA GLY A 406 3.22 5.06 13.04
C GLY A 406 2.09 6.02 13.41
N SER A 407 1.09 6.13 12.54
CA SER A 407 -0.12 6.91 12.80
C SER A 407 -1.23 5.96 13.22
N CYS A 408 -1.68 6.14 14.48
CA CYS A 408 -2.71 5.35 15.12
C CYS A 408 -2.38 3.84 15.20
N ASP A 409 -2.04 3.38 16.39
CA ASP A 409 -1.61 2.00 16.66
C ASP A 409 -2.72 0.96 16.46
N GLY A 410 -2.35 -0.26 16.09
CA GLY A 410 -3.28 -1.38 16.03
C GLY A 410 -3.94 -1.55 14.67
N ASN A 411 -4.27 -2.81 14.35
CA ASN A 411 -5.20 -3.20 13.28
C ASN A 411 -6.57 -2.57 13.56
N CYS A 412 -6.70 -1.25 13.35
CA CYS A 412 -7.81 -0.48 13.82
C CYS A 412 -9.08 -0.89 13.08
N THR A 413 -9.93 -1.67 13.76
CA THR A 413 -10.99 -2.45 13.09
C THR A 413 -11.89 -1.59 12.20
N HIS A 414 -12.23 -0.37 12.63
CA HIS A 414 -13.09 0.52 11.86
C HIS A 414 -12.43 1.08 10.57
N VAL A 415 -11.10 1.23 10.51
CA VAL A 415 -10.35 1.72 9.33
C VAL A 415 -10.09 0.55 8.40
N TRP A 416 -9.67 -0.57 8.96
CA TRP A 416 -9.38 -1.80 8.22
C TRP A 416 -10.64 -2.50 7.70
N ASN A 417 -11.84 -2.05 8.06
CA ASN A 417 -13.08 -2.49 7.41
C ASN A 417 -13.19 -2.05 5.94
N TYR A 418 -12.55 -0.93 5.57
CA TYR A 418 -12.57 -0.40 4.21
C TYR A 418 -11.59 -1.14 3.31
N GLU A 419 -10.52 -1.65 3.90
CA GLU A 419 -9.45 -2.39 3.25
C GLU A 419 -9.98 -3.66 2.56
N GLN A 420 -9.62 -3.83 1.28
CA GLN A 420 -9.97 -5.03 0.50
C GLN A 420 -8.74 -5.69 -0.14
N THR A 421 -7.75 -4.91 -0.59
CA THR A 421 -6.56 -5.38 -1.31
C THR A 421 -5.85 -6.61 -0.71
N LEU A 422 -5.56 -6.62 0.59
CA LEU A 422 -4.82 -7.65 1.32
C LEU A 422 -5.55 -8.99 1.26
N ALA A 423 -6.87 -8.99 1.44
CA ALA A 423 -7.68 -10.20 1.38
C ALA A 423 -7.58 -10.91 0.02
N PHE A 424 -7.52 -10.13 -1.06
CA PHE A 424 -7.48 -10.67 -2.41
C PHE A 424 -6.06 -10.98 -2.90
N LEU A 425 -5.02 -10.34 -2.34
CA LEU A 425 -3.64 -10.57 -2.76
C LEU A 425 -2.89 -11.53 -1.84
N TYR A 426 -3.07 -11.44 -0.51
CA TYR A 426 -2.40 -12.28 0.49
C TYR A 426 -3.37 -12.73 1.60
N PRO A 427 -4.40 -13.53 1.29
CA PRO A 427 -5.43 -13.97 2.23
C PRO A 427 -4.89 -14.76 3.43
N SER A 428 -3.70 -15.36 3.32
CA SER A 428 -3.04 -15.97 4.48
C SER A 428 -2.70 -14.94 5.55
N LEU A 429 -2.25 -13.75 5.16
CA LEU A 429 -1.92 -12.65 6.07
C LEU A 429 -3.18 -12.00 6.63
N GLU A 430 -4.19 -11.74 5.79
CA GLU A 430 -5.48 -11.18 6.23
C GLU A 430 -6.15 -12.02 7.32
N ARG A 431 -6.12 -13.36 7.16
CA ARG A 431 -6.64 -14.29 8.17
C ARG A 431 -5.89 -14.24 9.50
N THR A 432 -4.62 -13.83 9.51
CA THR A 432 -3.92 -13.59 10.79
C THR A 432 -4.50 -12.38 11.51
N MET A 433 -4.89 -11.32 10.80
CA MET A 433 -5.56 -10.17 11.40
C MET A 433 -6.91 -10.55 12.02
N ARG A 434 -7.69 -11.42 11.36
CA ARG A 434 -8.95 -11.96 11.93
C ARG A 434 -8.70 -12.77 13.21
N ARG A 435 -7.63 -13.57 13.26
CA ARG A 435 -7.25 -14.30 14.48
C ARG A 435 -6.86 -13.34 15.61
N VAL A 436 -6.12 -12.28 15.32
CA VAL A 436 -5.80 -11.25 16.33
C VAL A 436 -7.09 -10.63 16.87
N GLU A 437 -7.99 -10.18 15.98
CA GLU A 437 -9.27 -9.56 16.37
C GLU A 437 -10.11 -10.49 17.27
N PHE A 438 -10.37 -11.73 16.84
CA PHE A 438 -11.33 -12.61 17.52
C PHE A 438 -10.73 -13.54 18.57
N MET A 439 -9.44 -13.85 18.52
CA MET A 439 -8.81 -14.78 19.47
C MET A 439 -8.00 -14.05 20.56
N GLU A 440 -7.61 -12.79 20.33
CA GLU A 440 -6.79 -12.02 21.27
C GLU A 440 -7.49 -10.75 21.77
N GLU A 441 -8.29 -10.08 20.93
CA GLU A 441 -8.88 -8.77 21.24
C GLU A 441 -10.37 -8.82 21.60
N VAL A 442 -11.05 -9.96 21.45
CA VAL A 442 -12.42 -10.17 21.98
C VAL A 442 -12.36 -10.64 23.43
N GLU A 443 -12.94 -9.86 24.32
CA GLU A 443 -13.06 -10.17 25.74
C GLU A 443 -14.12 -11.27 26.01
N ASP A 444 -14.14 -11.81 27.23
CA ASP A 444 -15.18 -12.75 27.67
C ASP A 444 -16.60 -12.17 27.64
N SER A 445 -16.72 -10.85 27.69
CA SER A 445 -18.00 -10.13 27.54
C SER A 445 -18.51 -10.11 26.09
N GLY A 446 -17.66 -10.41 25.10
CA GLY A 446 -17.92 -10.21 23.68
C GLY A 446 -17.55 -8.82 23.16
N LYS A 447 -17.14 -7.90 24.03
CA LYS A 447 -16.57 -6.61 23.62
C LYS A 447 -15.25 -6.85 22.86
N MET A 448 -15.14 -6.32 21.65
CA MET A 448 -13.90 -6.31 20.87
C MET A 448 -13.12 -5.02 21.13
N ASN A 449 -11.83 -5.13 21.47
CA ASN A 449 -10.93 -4.00 21.42
C ASN A 449 -10.67 -3.66 19.95
N PHE A 450 -11.01 -2.43 19.56
CA PHE A 450 -10.88 -2.01 18.17
C PHE A 450 -9.43 -1.78 17.72
N ARG A 451 -8.44 -1.92 18.61
CA ARG A 451 -6.99 -1.82 18.34
C ARG A 451 -6.25 -3.00 18.98
N ALA A 452 -5.32 -3.59 18.24
CA ALA A 452 -4.58 -4.81 18.61
C ALA A 452 -3.44 -4.59 19.62
N PHE A 453 -3.75 -4.17 20.85
CA PHE A 453 -2.76 -3.92 21.91
C PHE A 453 -2.41 -5.15 22.75
N SER A 454 -3.37 -6.05 22.96
CA SER A 454 -3.23 -7.22 23.85
C SER A 454 -2.15 -8.16 23.33
N MET A 455 -1.98 -8.21 22.01
CA MET A 455 -0.98 -9.01 21.33
C MET A 455 0.47 -8.75 21.81
N PHE A 456 0.81 -7.50 22.14
CA PHE A 456 2.12 -7.11 22.66
C PHE A 456 2.18 -7.08 24.20
N GLY A 457 1.13 -7.54 24.89
CA GLY A 457 1.04 -7.43 26.35
C GLY A 457 1.01 -5.98 26.87
N CYS A 458 0.67 -5.03 25.99
CA CYS A 458 0.51 -3.62 26.35
C CYS A 458 -0.84 -3.46 27.09
N GLY A 459 -0.86 -2.73 28.22
CA GLY A 459 -1.97 -2.64 29.17
C GLY A 459 -3.25 -1.92 28.68
N GLY A 460 -3.78 -2.35 27.54
CA GLY A 460 -4.96 -1.81 26.88
C GLY A 460 -4.74 -0.45 26.21
N PRO A 461 -5.61 -0.06 25.28
CA PRO A 461 -5.56 1.27 24.69
C PRO A 461 -5.76 2.32 25.81
N TRP A 462 -5.11 3.49 25.69
CA TRP A 462 -5.35 4.66 26.56
C TRP A 462 -4.98 4.52 28.04
N GLY A 463 -3.94 3.76 28.38
CA GLY A 463 -3.39 3.72 29.74
C GLY A 463 -4.29 3.02 30.76
N GLY A 464 -4.94 1.92 30.36
CA GLY A 464 -5.72 1.06 31.25
C GLY A 464 -7.19 1.48 31.45
N LYS A 465 -7.71 2.44 30.69
CA LYS A 465 -9.14 2.76 30.66
C LYS A 465 -9.85 1.90 29.61
N SER A 466 -10.99 1.30 29.97
CA SER A 466 -11.85 0.62 29.00
C SER A 466 -12.39 1.64 27.98
N SER A 467 -11.92 1.57 26.73
CA SER A 467 -12.50 2.34 25.62
C SER A 467 -13.87 1.79 25.22
N HIS A 468 -14.72 2.64 24.65
CA HIS A 468 -15.92 2.17 23.98
C HIS A 468 -15.54 1.23 22.81
N PRO A 469 -16.24 0.10 22.63
CA PRO A 469 -16.07 -0.72 21.42
C PRO A 469 -16.51 0.09 20.20
N ALA A 470 -15.76 0.01 19.10
CA ALA A 470 -16.15 0.61 17.84
C ALA A 470 -17.26 -0.26 17.21
N ALA A 471 -18.48 0.28 17.09
CA ALA A 471 -19.64 -0.45 16.61
C ALA A 471 -19.47 -0.90 15.16
N ASP A 472 -19.08 0.02 14.28
CA ASP A 472 -18.72 -0.28 12.89
C ASP A 472 -17.51 -1.24 12.80
N GLY A 473 -16.49 -1.03 13.62
CA GLY A 473 -15.30 -1.88 13.72
C GLY A 473 -15.64 -3.34 14.03
N GLN A 474 -16.36 -3.59 15.12
CA GLN A 474 -16.74 -4.94 15.56
C GLN A 474 -17.69 -5.63 14.60
N LEU A 475 -18.71 -4.92 14.09
CA LEU A 475 -19.68 -5.47 13.14
C LEU A 475 -19.02 -5.76 11.78
N GLY A 476 -18.13 -4.89 11.32
CA GLY A 476 -17.38 -5.10 10.08
C GLY A 476 -16.36 -6.23 10.19
N ALA A 477 -15.75 -6.45 11.36
CA ALA A 477 -14.91 -7.62 11.60
C ALA A 477 -15.69 -8.94 11.40
N VAL A 478 -16.94 -9.02 11.86
CA VAL A 478 -17.83 -10.18 11.62
C VAL A 478 -18.05 -10.40 10.12
N MET A 479 -18.34 -9.32 9.37
CA MET A 479 -18.50 -9.42 7.92
C MET A 479 -17.21 -9.85 7.21
N ARG A 480 -16.03 -9.39 7.67
CA ARG A 480 -14.74 -9.79 7.09
C ARG A 480 -14.41 -11.26 7.34
N VAL A 481 -14.88 -11.88 8.44
CA VAL A 481 -14.74 -13.36 8.61
C VAL A 481 -15.46 -14.11 7.49
N LEU A 482 -16.66 -13.67 7.09
CA LEU A 482 -17.37 -14.23 5.94
C LEU A 482 -16.54 -14.07 4.66
N ARG A 483 -16.00 -12.88 4.40
CA ARG A 483 -15.13 -12.62 3.23
C ARG A 483 -13.97 -13.62 3.19
N GLU A 484 -13.23 -13.76 4.30
CA GLU A 484 -12.06 -14.65 4.36
C GLU A 484 -12.43 -16.11 4.14
N TRP A 485 -13.54 -16.56 4.74
CA TRP A 485 -14.04 -17.92 4.54
C TRP A 485 -14.46 -18.15 3.09
N LYS A 486 -15.22 -17.24 2.48
CA LYS A 486 -15.63 -17.35 1.07
C LYS A 486 -14.45 -17.27 0.10
N LEU A 487 -13.43 -16.46 0.38
CA LEU A 487 -12.22 -16.38 -0.44
C LEU A 487 -11.37 -17.63 -0.37
N SER A 488 -11.22 -18.23 0.81
CA SER A 488 -10.31 -19.37 1.01
C SER A 488 -10.99 -20.73 0.87
N GLY A 489 -12.27 -20.82 1.18
CA GLY A 489 -12.98 -22.09 1.40
C GLY A 489 -12.60 -22.79 2.71
N ASP A 490 -11.84 -22.13 3.60
CA ASP A 490 -11.29 -22.75 4.81
C ASP A 490 -12.34 -22.83 5.94
N GLY A 491 -13.02 -23.98 6.01
CA GLY A 491 -13.98 -24.26 7.07
C GLY A 491 -13.37 -24.50 8.45
N ASP A 492 -12.08 -24.83 8.55
CA ASP A 492 -11.38 -24.97 9.84
C ASP A 492 -11.18 -23.59 10.48
N PHE A 493 -10.72 -22.63 9.69
CA PHE A 493 -10.60 -21.23 10.08
C PHE A 493 -11.94 -20.66 10.58
N LEU A 494 -13.04 -20.91 9.85
CA LEU A 494 -14.35 -20.43 10.28
C LEU A 494 -14.79 -21.08 11.61
N ARG A 495 -14.59 -22.40 11.76
CA ARG A 495 -14.92 -23.12 13.01
C ARG A 495 -14.11 -22.63 14.21
N GLU A 496 -12.85 -22.29 14.00
CA GLU A 496 -11.96 -21.73 15.02
C GLU A 496 -12.52 -20.42 15.60
N LEU A 497 -12.98 -19.52 14.73
CA LEU A 497 -13.41 -18.16 15.10
C LEU A 497 -14.87 -18.08 15.56
N TRP A 498 -15.72 -19.02 15.12
CA TRP A 498 -17.17 -18.96 15.31
C TRP A 498 -17.64 -18.66 16.74
N PRO A 499 -17.08 -19.27 17.80
CA PRO A 499 -17.51 -18.98 19.17
C PRO A 499 -17.37 -17.50 19.54
N ASN A 500 -16.29 -16.84 19.10
CA ASN A 500 -16.03 -15.43 19.40
C ASN A 500 -16.76 -14.50 18.43
N VAL A 501 -17.05 -14.95 17.20
CA VAL A 501 -17.97 -14.25 16.27
C VAL A 501 -19.36 -14.14 16.89
N LYS A 502 -19.93 -15.25 17.38
CA LYS A 502 -21.24 -15.22 18.07
C LYS A 502 -21.21 -14.32 19.29
N ARG A 503 -20.17 -14.44 20.12
CA ARG A 503 -20.00 -13.63 21.32
C ARG A 503 -19.96 -12.13 21.02
N ALA A 504 -19.25 -11.72 19.98
CA ALA A 504 -19.19 -10.33 19.55
C ALA A 504 -20.54 -9.82 19.06
N LEU A 505 -21.31 -10.63 18.34
CA LEU A 505 -22.63 -10.24 17.85
C LEU A 505 -23.69 -10.21 18.97
N ASP A 506 -23.61 -11.15 19.91
CA ASP A 506 -24.44 -11.16 21.12
C ASP A 506 -24.19 -9.93 21.99
N PHE A 507 -22.92 -9.55 22.16
CA PHE A 507 -22.56 -8.29 22.80
C PHE A 507 -23.19 -7.10 22.09
N ALA A 508 -23.09 -7.03 20.76
CA ALA A 508 -23.61 -5.91 19.97
C ALA A 508 -25.12 -5.71 20.17
N LEU A 509 -25.89 -6.80 20.07
CA LEU A 509 -27.34 -6.80 20.27
C LEU A 509 -27.74 -6.46 21.71
N ALA A 510 -26.94 -6.84 22.71
CA ALA A 510 -27.25 -6.51 24.10
C ALA A 510 -26.79 -5.08 24.50
N HIS A 511 -25.73 -4.57 23.87
CA HIS A 511 -25.08 -3.33 24.26
C HIS A 511 -25.64 -2.10 23.55
N TRP A 512 -26.01 -2.22 22.28
CA TRP A 512 -26.46 -1.08 21.46
C TRP A 512 -27.96 -1.09 21.16
N ASP A 513 -28.62 -2.24 21.15
CA ASP A 513 -30.07 -2.40 20.97
C ASP A 513 -30.73 -2.62 22.34
N HIS A 514 -31.14 -1.53 23.00
CA HIS A 514 -31.54 -1.57 24.40
C HIS A 514 -32.92 -2.19 24.64
N ASP A 515 -33.82 -2.09 23.66
CA ASP A 515 -35.19 -2.59 23.75
C ASP A 515 -35.41 -3.90 22.95
N GLY A 516 -34.37 -4.41 22.30
CA GLY A 516 -34.34 -5.71 21.61
C GLY A 516 -35.13 -5.69 20.31
N ASP A 517 -35.24 -4.52 19.70
CA ASP A 517 -36.11 -4.25 18.58
C ASP A 517 -35.37 -4.35 17.22
N GLY A 518 -34.06 -4.58 17.26
CA GLY A 518 -33.17 -4.71 16.12
C GLY A 518 -32.55 -3.39 15.66
N VAL A 519 -32.82 -2.26 16.33
CA VAL A 519 -32.25 -0.95 16.01
C VAL A 519 -31.27 -0.53 17.10
N MET A 520 -30.11 -0.02 16.70
CA MET A 520 -29.10 0.45 17.64
C MET A 520 -29.36 1.90 18.07
N GLU A 521 -29.45 2.12 19.37
CA GLU A 521 -29.78 3.39 20.01
C GLU A 521 -28.73 3.80 21.05
N GLY A 522 -27.95 2.82 21.52
CA GLY A 522 -26.88 3.00 22.48
C GLY A 522 -25.75 3.90 21.96
N VAL A 523 -24.73 4.08 22.81
CA VAL A 523 -23.56 4.90 22.47
C VAL A 523 -22.66 4.14 21.49
N GLN A 524 -22.55 4.65 20.27
CA GLN A 524 -21.92 3.95 19.16
C GLN A 524 -20.64 4.67 18.73
N HIS A 525 -19.51 4.29 19.32
CA HIS A 525 -18.20 4.75 18.86
C HIS A 525 -17.95 4.22 17.44
N ASN A 526 -17.36 5.03 16.56
CA ASN A 526 -17.23 4.70 15.14
C ASN A 526 -15.94 5.27 14.52
N THR A 527 -15.75 5.06 13.22
CA THR A 527 -14.57 5.49 12.44
C THR A 527 -14.25 6.98 12.50
N TYR A 528 -15.15 7.82 12.99
CA TYR A 528 -14.91 9.26 13.17
C TYR A 528 -14.35 9.61 14.56
N ASP A 529 -13.84 8.63 15.30
CA ASP A 529 -13.24 8.78 16.64
C ASP A 529 -14.16 9.49 17.66
N ILE A 530 -15.48 9.39 17.44
CA ILE A 530 -16.53 9.99 18.25
C ILE A 530 -17.68 9.00 18.40
N GLU A 531 -18.63 9.35 19.26
CA GLU A 531 -19.84 8.57 19.51
C GLU A 531 -21.03 9.15 18.75
N PHE A 532 -21.67 8.33 17.92
CA PHE A 532 -23.04 8.60 17.48
C PHE A 532 -24.04 8.10 18.51
N HIS A 533 -25.14 8.84 18.63
CA HIS A 533 -26.26 8.53 19.51
C HIS A 533 -27.53 8.28 18.69
N GLY A 534 -28.38 7.39 19.19
CA GLY A 534 -29.64 7.05 18.54
C GLY A 534 -29.47 6.28 17.22
N PRO A 535 -30.60 5.93 16.57
CA PRO A 535 -30.60 5.27 15.28
C PRO A 535 -29.87 6.09 14.22
N ASN A 536 -28.90 5.49 13.54
CA ASN A 536 -28.14 6.12 12.45
C ASN A 536 -27.77 5.08 11.38
N PRO A 537 -27.57 5.50 10.12
CA PRO A 537 -27.42 4.56 9.01
C PRO A 537 -26.05 3.85 8.98
N LEU A 538 -24.97 4.51 9.43
CA LEU A 538 -23.62 3.92 9.37
C LEU A 538 -23.57 2.59 10.13
N THR A 539 -23.84 2.62 11.43
CA THR A 539 -23.75 1.44 12.28
C THR A 539 -24.97 0.55 12.12
N GLY A 540 -26.17 1.11 11.92
CA GLY A 540 -27.39 0.34 11.71
C GLY A 540 -27.31 -0.58 10.49
N ILE A 541 -26.83 -0.08 9.35
CA ILE A 541 -26.67 -0.90 8.14
C ILE A 541 -25.50 -1.89 8.28
N MET A 542 -24.44 -1.53 9.03
CA MET A 542 -23.38 -2.49 9.40
C MET A 542 -23.92 -3.65 10.24
N LEU A 543 -24.87 -3.42 11.15
CA LEU A 543 -25.51 -4.49 11.93
C LEU A 543 -26.27 -5.46 11.01
N LEU A 544 -27.02 -4.94 10.03
CA LEU A 544 -27.71 -5.77 9.03
C LEU A 544 -26.73 -6.65 8.24
N GLY A 545 -25.62 -6.06 7.81
CA GLY A 545 -24.55 -6.79 7.12
C GLY A 545 -23.94 -7.89 7.98
N ALA A 546 -23.64 -7.59 9.25
CA ALA A 546 -23.09 -8.55 10.21
C ALA A 546 -24.08 -9.70 10.51
N LEU A 547 -25.37 -9.41 10.68
CA LEU A 547 -26.41 -10.42 10.91
C LEU A 547 -26.55 -11.36 9.70
N LYS A 548 -26.59 -10.83 8.47
CA LYS A 548 -26.64 -11.66 7.25
C LYS A 548 -25.36 -12.48 7.07
N ALA A 549 -24.20 -11.90 7.36
CA ALA A 549 -22.93 -12.63 7.32
C ALA A 549 -22.91 -13.77 8.34
N ALA A 550 -23.34 -13.51 9.57
CA ALA A 550 -23.44 -14.50 10.63
C ALA A 550 -24.47 -15.59 10.30
N GLU A 551 -25.60 -15.26 9.68
CA GLU A 551 -26.56 -16.24 9.17
C GLU A 551 -25.89 -17.20 8.18
N ALA A 552 -25.19 -16.68 7.17
CA ALA A 552 -24.54 -17.51 6.16
C ALA A 552 -23.48 -18.44 6.77
N MET A 553 -22.67 -17.92 7.70
CA MET A 553 -21.67 -18.71 8.44
C MET A 553 -22.33 -19.77 9.33
N ALA A 554 -23.40 -19.42 10.06
CA ALA A 554 -24.14 -20.34 10.92
C ALA A 554 -24.74 -21.52 10.14
N ARG A 555 -25.32 -21.25 8.96
CA ARG A 555 -25.86 -22.30 8.07
C ARG A 555 -24.78 -23.28 7.63
N PHE A 556 -23.59 -22.79 7.25
CA PHE A 556 -22.47 -23.67 6.90
C PHE A 556 -22.02 -24.54 8.07
N LEU A 557 -22.03 -23.98 9.29
CA LEU A 557 -21.63 -24.66 10.52
C LEU A 557 -22.71 -25.56 11.13
N ALA A 558 -23.89 -25.65 10.50
CA ALA A 558 -25.06 -26.35 11.02
C ALA A 558 -25.49 -25.86 12.42
N ASP A 559 -25.34 -24.56 12.68
CA ASP A 559 -25.83 -23.86 13.87
C ASP A 559 -27.19 -23.22 13.56
N ASP A 560 -28.20 -24.07 13.36
CA ASP A 560 -29.53 -23.65 12.87
C ASP A 560 -30.22 -22.65 13.81
N GLU A 561 -30.02 -22.78 15.12
CA GLU A 561 -30.55 -21.83 16.12
C GLU A 561 -30.01 -20.43 15.91
N ALA A 562 -28.69 -20.31 15.73
CA ALA A 562 -28.05 -19.02 15.44
C ALA A 562 -28.49 -18.48 14.08
N ALA A 563 -28.54 -19.33 13.05
CA ALA A 563 -28.98 -18.94 11.71
C ALA A 563 -30.39 -18.33 11.72
N ASP A 564 -31.36 -19.02 12.34
CA ASP A 564 -32.75 -18.55 12.40
C ASP A 564 -32.91 -17.28 13.24
N ARG A 565 -32.17 -17.17 14.35
CA ARG A 565 -32.14 -15.95 15.17
C ARG A 565 -31.62 -14.77 14.37
N TYR A 566 -30.45 -14.90 13.75
CA TYR A 566 -29.84 -13.80 12.99
C TYR A 566 -30.67 -13.40 11.77
N SER A 567 -31.25 -14.37 11.06
CA SER A 567 -32.17 -14.10 9.94
C SER A 567 -33.40 -13.31 10.38
N THR A 568 -34.02 -13.72 11.48
CA THR A 568 -35.21 -13.05 12.04
C THR A 568 -34.88 -11.63 12.49
N THR A 569 -33.78 -11.45 13.24
CA THR A 569 -33.35 -10.12 13.70
C THR A 569 -32.99 -9.22 12.52
N ALA A 570 -32.32 -9.73 11.47
CA ALA A 570 -32.00 -8.96 10.28
C ALA A 570 -33.26 -8.45 9.57
N ALA A 571 -34.28 -9.30 9.41
CA ALA A 571 -35.53 -8.90 8.77
C ALA A 571 -36.28 -7.81 9.55
N VAL A 572 -36.32 -7.91 10.88
CA VAL A 572 -36.94 -6.90 11.75
C VAL A 572 -36.16 -5.59 11.72
N SER A 573 -34.84 -5.67 11.89
CA SER A 573 -33.91 -4.54 11.87
C SER A 573 -33.99 -3.78 10.54
N ALA A 574 -34.00 -4.48 9.40
CA ALA A 574 -34.01 -3.87 8.08
C ALA A 574 -35.25 -2.99 7.89
N LYS A 575 -36.42 -3.53 8.24
CA LYS A 575 -37.69 -2.79 8.15
C LYS A 575 -37.70 -1.57 9.07
N ARG A 576 -37.38 -1.75 10.36
CA ARG A 576 -37.45 -0.68 11.36
C ARG A 576 -36.45 0.43 11.11
N LEU A 577 -35.18 0.07 10.87
CA LEU A 577 -34.14 1.05 10.57
C LEU A 577 -34.52 1.87 9.33
N SER A 578 -35.00 1.20 8.28
CA SER A 578 -35.45 1.86 7.05
C SER A 578 -36.65 2.79 7.32
N GLU A 579 -37.66 2.37 8.08
CA GLU A 579 -38.82 3.22 8.45
C GLU A 579 -38.42 4.43 9.29
N LEU A 580 -37.49 4.28 10.23
CA LEU A 580 -37.06 5.34 11.15
C LEU A 580 -36.14 6.36 10.50
N THR A 581 -35.18 5.91 9.71
CA THR A 581 -34.08 6.75 9.21
C THR A 581 -34.32 7.30 7.80
N TRP A 582 -35.31 6.79 7.05
CA TRP A 582 -35.56 7.24 5.69
C TRP A 582 -36.26 8.60 5.64
N ASN A 583 -35.64 9.58 4.98
CA ASN A 583 -36.22 10.93 4.85
C ASN A 583 -36.98 11.17 3.52
N GLY A 584 -37.08 10.16 2.66
CA GLY A 584 -37.64 10.28 1.31
C GLY A 584 -36.61 10.25 0.17
N GLU A 585 -35.32 10.42 0.47
CA GLU A 585 -34.23 10.43 -0.51
C GLU A 585 -32.97 9.68 -0.04
N TYR A 586 -32.61 9.83 1.24
CA TYR A 586 -31.44 9.20 1.89
C TYR A 586 -31.73 8.92 3.38
N PHE A 587 -30.82 8.22 4.05
CA PHE A 587 -30.97 7.85 5.45
C PHE A 587 -30.32 8.88 6.39
N VAL A 588 -30.99 9.23 7.48
CA VAL A 588 -30.55 10.23 8.46
C VAL A 588 -30.36 9.63 9.86
N GLN A 589 -29.68 10.37 10.73
CA GLN A 589 -29.63 10.05 12.16
C GLN A 589 -30.86 10.62 12.88
N VAL A 590 -31.47 9.81 13.74
CA VAL A 590 -32.70 10.11 14.46
C VAL A 590 -32.38 10.51 15.90
N LEU A 591 -32.63 11.77 16.24
CA LEU A 591 -32.46 12.36 17.56
C LEU A 591 -33.54 13.42 17.81
N ASP A 592 -34.06 13.50 19.04
CA ASP A 592 -35.01 14.54 19.45
C ASP A 592 -34.38 15.94 19.39
N ASP A 593 -33.13 16.07 19.87
CA ASP A 593 -32.29 17.27 19.73
C ASP A 593 -30.90 16.87 19.26
N VAL A 594 -30.57 17.21 18.02
CA VAL A 594 -29.27 16.91 17.41
C VAL A 594 -28.09 17.59 18.12
N ASN A 595 -28.35 18.63 18.94
CA ASN A 595 -27.33 19.33 19.73
C ASN A 595 -27.28 18.88 21.19
N ALA A 596 -28.11 17.91 21.60
CA ALA A 596 -28.03 17.31 22.94
C ALA A 596 -26.66 16.65 23.16
N HIS A 597 -26.07 16.12 22.10
CA HIS A 597 -24.71 15.60 22.04
C HIS A 597 -23.91 16.36 20.97
N LYS A 598 -22.61 16.57 21.21
CA LYS A 598 -21.73 17.13 20.17
C LYS A 598 -21.45 16.09 19.09
N TYR A 599 -21.01 16.54 17.92
CA TYR A 599 -20.42 15.67 16.89
C TYR A 599 -21.39 14.67 16.26
N GLN A 600 -22.64 15.09 16.09
CA GLN A 600 -23.68 14.31 15.41
C GLN A 600 -23.81 14.76 13.94
N HIS A 601 -24.48 13.99 13.09
CA HIS A 601 -24.79 14.40 11.72
C HIS A 601 -26.29 14.72 11.51
N GLY A 602 -27.18 14.15 12.33
CA GLY A 602 -28.62 14.38 12.26
C GLY A 602 -29.17 14.21 10.84
N LEU A 603 -29.81 15.28 10.32
CA LEU A 603 -30.42 15.31 8.99
C LEU A 603 -29.43 15.38 7.82
N GLY A 604 -28.12 15.35 8.11
CA GLY A 604 -27.06 15.40 7.10
C GLY A 604 -27.03 14.14 6.24
N CYS A 605 -26.74 14.32 4.96
CA CYS A 605 -26.42 13.25 4.01
C CYS A 605 -25.00 12.78 4.27
N LEU A 606 -24.85 11.69 5.04
CA LEU A 606 -23.57 11.09 5.39
C LEU A 606 -23.04 10.25 4.21
N SER A 607 -21.78 10.43 3.82
CA SER A 607 -21.17 9.66 2.72
C SER A 607 -21.07 8.16 3.04
N ASP A 608 -20.72 7.81 4.28
CA ASP A 608 -20.62 6.42 4.73
C ASP A 608 -21.95 5.78 5.12
N GLN A 609 -23.09 6.41 4.87
CA GLN A 609 -24.39 5.87 5.29
C GLN A 609 -24.64 4.44 4.76
N LEU A 610 -23.96 4.04 3.68
CA LEU A 610 -24.08 2.72 3.04
C LEU A 610 -22.79 1.86 3.10
N LEU A 611 -21.93 2.05 4.10
CA LEU A 611 -20.72 1.22 4.26
C LEU A 611 -21.08 -0.28 4.36
N GLY A 612 -22.04 -0.65 5.22
CA GLY A 612 -22.46 -2.04 5.36
C GLY A 612 -23.05 -2.63 4.07
N GLN A 613 -23.75 -1.82 3.26
CA GLN A 613 -24.26 -2.25 1.96
C GLN A 613 -23.14 -2.48 0.95
N GLN A 614 -22.09 -1.65 0.97
CA GLN A 614 -20.91 -1.86 0.12
C GLN A 614 -20.23 -3.20 0.41
N LEU A 615 -20.01 -3.50 1.69
CA LEU A 615 -19.44 -4.78 2.10
C LEU A 615 -20.37 -5.94 1.74
N ALA A 616 -21.69 -5.76 1.87
CA ALA A 616 -22.67 -6.78 1.47
C ALA A 616 -22.61 -7.08 -0.03
N HIS A 617 -22.46 -6.06 -0.89
CA HIS A 617 -22.24 -6.24 -2.33
C HIS A 617 -20.95 -7.00 -2.61
N LEU A 618 -19.83 -6.54 -2.04
CA LEU A 618 -18.52 -7.18 -2.22
C LEU A 618 -18.48 -8.65 -1.78
N TYR A 619 -19.26 -9.01 -0.75
CA TYR A 619 -19.24 -10.36 -0.17
C TYR A 619 -20.37 -11.26 -0.70
N GLY A 620 -21.20 -10.76 -1.62
CA GLY A 620 -22.30 -11.51 -2.22
C GLY A 620 -23.47 -11.78 -1.25
N LEU A 621 -23.81 -10.80 -0.41
CA LEU A 621 -24.97 -10.81 0.49
C LEU A 621 -26.19 -10.07 -0.09
N GLY A 622 -26.02 -9.42 -1.25
CA GLY A 622 -27.06 -8.66 -1.96
C GLY A 622 -27.52 -7.40 -1.21
N HIS A 623 -28.73 -6.92 -1.53
CA HIS A 623 -29.33 -5.78 -0.86
C HIS A 623 -29.72 -6.11 0.59
N LEU A 624 -29.30 -5.27 1.54
CA LEU A 624 -29.58 -5.42 2.97
C LEU A 624 -30.99 -4.96 3.35
N MET A 625 -31.59 -4.08 2.55
CA MET A 625 -32.94 -3.53 2.71
C MET A 625 -33.53 -3.17 1.33
N GLU A 626 -34.55 -2.31 1.27
CA GLU A 626 -35.23 -1.97 0.02
C GLU A 626 -34.28 -1.35 -1.02
N GLU A 627 -34.12 -2.03 -2.16
CA GLU A 627 -33.21 -1.67 -3.25
C GLU A 627 -33.41 -0.23 -3.74
N ASP A 628 -34.66 0.19 -3.98
CA ASP A 628 -34.97 1.56 -4.44
C ASP A 628 -34.47 2.64 -3.46
N ARG A 629 -34.50 2.36 -2.15
CA ARG A 629 -34.02 3.31 -1.12
C ARG A 629 -32.51 3.35 -1.09
N LEU A 630 -31.84 2.20 -1.15
CA LEU A 630 -30.38 2.09 -1.21
C LEU A 630 -29.82 2.81 -2.44
N LYS A 631 -30.41 2.53 -3.61
CA LYS A 631 -30.09 3.17 -4.87
C LYS A 631 -30.29 4.69 -4.83
N SER A 632 -31.40 5.16 -4.27
CA SER A 632 -31.65 6.59 -4.07
C SER A 632 -30.63 7.22 -3.13
N ALA A 633 -30.30 6.56 -2.01
CA ALA A 633 -29.38 7.06 -1.01
C ALA A 633 -27.95 7.21 -1.54
N VAL A 634 -27.39 6.22 -2.25
CA VAL A 634 -26.03 6.36 -2.82
C VAL A 634 -25.96 7.48 -3.85
N HIS A 635 -27.01 7.63 -4.66
CA HIS A 635 -27.06 8.70 -5.64
C HIS A 635 -27.22 10.08 -4.97
N ALA A 636 -27.92 10.15 -3.84
CA ALA A 636 -28.00 11.37 -3.03
C ALA A 636 -26.63 11.76 -2.45
N VAL A 637 -25.82 10.78 -1.99
CA VAL A 637 -24.44 11.02 -1.55
C VAL A 637 -23.64 11.70 -2.66
N PHE A 638 -23.64 11.16 -3.88
CA PHE A 638 -22.95 11.82 -5.00
C PHE A 638 -23.48 13.23 -5.24
N ARG A 639 -24.80 13.41 -5.37
CA ARG A 639 -25.42 14.70 -5.71
C ARG A 639 -25.13 15.80 -4.70
N HIS A 640 -25.14 15.48 -3.40
CA HIS A 640 -25.07 16.48 -2.35
C HIS A 640 -23.65 16.67 -1.78
N ASN A 641 -22.84 15.60 -1.80
CA ASN A 641 -21.53 15.59 -1.17
C ASN A 641 -20.38 15.78 -2.16
N PHE A 642 -20.55 15.50 -3.45
CA PHE A 642 -19.49 15.73 -4.43
C PHE A 642 -19.32 17.22 -4.74
N LYS A 643 -18.08 17.72 -4.67
CA LYS A 643 -17.70 19.09 -4.98
C LYS A 643 -16.79 19.09 -6.21
N ALA A 644 -17.11 19.96 -7.16
CA ALA A 644 -16.33 20.14 -8.39
C ALA A 644 -15.12 21.09 -8.20
N ASP A 645 -15.09 21.83 -7.09
CA ASP A 645 -13.97 22.63 -6.63
C ASP A 645 -14.13 22.90 -5.11
N PHE A 646 -13.04 23.32 -4.46
CA PHE A 646 -12.98 23.67 -3.04
C PHE A 646 -12.70 25.15 -2.80
N LYS A 647 -12.85 26.02 -3.81
CA LYS A 647 -12.50 27.44 -3.69
C LYS A 647 -13.33 28.16 -2.63
N ASP A 648 -14.63 27.89 -2.60
CA ASP A 648 -15.60 28.51 -1.68
C ASP A 648 -16.09 27.52 -0.59
N HIS A 649 -15.45 26.35 -0.46
CA HIS A 649 -15.77 25.36 0.57
C HIS A 649 -15.08 25.72 1.89
N VAL A 650 -15.88 26.01 2.92
CA VAL A 650 -15.35 26.30 4.26
C VAL A 650 -15.05 24.99 4.97
N ASN A 651 -13.77 24.75 5.26
CA ASN A 651 -13.32 23.62 6.06
C ASN A 651 -12.46 24.12 7.24
N CYS A 652 -12.89 23.85 8.47
CA CYS A 652 -12.16 24.17 9.70
C CYS A 652 -11.44 22.95 10.31
N GLN A 653 -11.37 21.85 9.56
CA GLN A 653 -10.84 20.54 9.93
C GLN A 653 -9.56 20.29 9.12
N ARG A 654 -9.10 19.03 8.98
CA ARG A 654 -7.94 18.75 8.12
C ARG A 654 -8.34 18.88 6.66
N VAL A 655 -7.38 19.26 5.81
CA VAL A 655 -7.65 19.61 4.42
C VAL A 655 -6.89 18.69 3.49
N TYR A 656 -7.64 17.84 2.79
CA TYR A 656 -7.10 16.89 1.81
C TYR A 656 -7.42 17.27 0.36
N ALA A 657 -8.30 18.25 0.14
CA ALA A 657 -8.63 18.84 -1.17
C ALA A 657 -8.67 20.38 -1.07
N LEU A 658 -8.10 21.07 -2.07
CA LEU A 658 -7.91 22.52 -2.11
C LEU A 658 -8.23 23.12 -3.49
N HIS A 659 -8.67 24.37 -3.49
CA HIS A 659 -8.78 25.21 -4.70
C HIS A 659 -9.59 24.56 -5.84
N ASP A 660 -8.92 24.19 -6.94
CA ASP A 660 -9.47 23.61 -8.16
C ASP A 660 -9.61 22.08 -8.09
N GLU A 661 -9.23 21.47 -6.98
CA GLU A 661 -9.37 20.03 -6.80
C GLU A 661 -10.84 19.62 -6.64
N GLN A 662 -11.17 18.42 -7.08
CA GLN A 662 -12.50 17.82 -6.91
C GLN A 662 -12.48 16.84 -5.74
N GLY A 663 -13.64 16.54 -5.15
CA GLY A 663 -13.71 15.54 -4.08
C GLY A 663 -15.08 15.40 -3.42
N LEU A 664 -15.26 14.31 -2.67
CA LEU A 664 -16.49 14.00 -1.93
C LEU A 664 -16.34 14.36 -0.45
N VAL A 665 -17.12 15.32 0.05
CA VAL A 665 -17.10 15.65 1.49
C VAL A 665 -17.80 14.58 2.32
N LEU A 666 -17.43 14.41 3.59
CA LEU A 666 -18.00 13.33 4.41
C LEU A 666 -19.48 13.54 4.76
N CYS A 667 -19.96 14.78 4.85
CA CYS A 667 -21.37 15.06 5.06
C CYS A 667 -21.80 16.40 4.49
N SER A 668 -23.05 16.47 4.04
CA SER A 668 -23.69 17.70 3.60
C SER A 668 -25.10 17.84 4.21
N TRP A 669 -25.64 19.05 4.28
CA TRP A 669 -26.99 19.33 4.81
C TRP A 669 -27.85 20.03 3.76
N PRO A 670 -28.21 19.34 2.66
CA PRO A 670 -28.91 19.94 1.53
C PRO A 670 -30.27 20.54 1.91
N ASN A 671 -30.92 19.97 2.93
CA ASN A 671 -32.23 20.39 3.43
C ASN A 671 -32.14 21.25 4.72
N GLY A 672 -30.95 21.75 5.07
CA GLY A 672 -30.71 22.43 6.35
C GLY A 672 -30.59 21.44 7.53
N GLY A 673 -30.61 21.97 8.75
CA GLY A 673 -30.49 21.15 9.97
C GLY A 673 -29.05 20.78 10.35
N ARG A 674 -28.04 21.49 9.81
CA ARG A 674 -26.64 21.31 10.23
C ARG A 674 -26.51 21.57 11.75
N PRO A 675 -25.97 20.61 12.53
CA PRO A 675 -25.73 20.81 13.95
C PRO A 675 -24.81 22.00 14.20
N LYS A 676 -24.88 22.58 15.40
CA LYS A 676 -23.98 23.68 15.80
C LYS A 676 -22.51 23.23 15.76
N LEU A 677 -22.26 21.99 16.15
CA LEU A 677 -20.97 21.31 16.08
C LEU A 677 -21.20 19.94 15.43
N PRO A 678 -21.14 19.83 14.09
CA PRO A 678 -21.24 18.53 13.41
C PRO A 678 -20.04 17.64 13.78
N PHE A 679 -20.07 16.37 13.39
CA PHE A 679 -18.93 15.49 13.63
C PHE A 679 -17.64 16.05 13.02
N VAL A 680 -16.53 15.75 13.69
CA VAL A 680 -15.25 16.48 13.59
C VAL A 680 -14.57 16.40 12.21
N TYR A 681 -15.04 15.51 11.33
CA TYR A 681 -14.50 15.27 9.99
C TYR A 681 -15.50 15.57 8.85
N SER A 682 -16.67 16.12 9.18
CA SER A 682 -17.78 16.34 8.23
C SER A 682 -17.44 17.12 6.96
N ASP A 683 -16.46 18.01 7.02
CA ASP A 683 -16.06 18.89 5.93
C ASP A 683 -14.77 18.41 5.23
N GLU A 684 -14.17 17.29 5.67
CA GLU A 684 -13.00 16.64 5.07
C GLU A 684 -13.36 15.79 3.83
N VAL A 685 -12.34 15.38 3.08
CA VAL A 685 -12.42 14.43 1.96
C VAL A 685 -11.49 13.26 2.26
N TRP A 686 -12.00 12.02 2.29
CA TRP A 686 -11.22 10.82 2.58
C TRP A 686 -11.25 9.87 1.39
N THR A 687 -10.07 9.48 0.88
CA THR A 687 -10.00 8.70 -0.36
C THR A 687 -10.59 7.30 -0.21
N GLY A 688 -10.46 6.69 0.97
CA GLY A 688 -11.08 5.41 1.24
C GLY A 688 -12.62 5.45 1.18
N ILE A 689 -13.23 6.54 1.62
CA ILE A 689 -14.68 6.75 1.53
C ILE A 689 -15.09 7.08 0.10
N GLU A 690 -14.30 7.88 -0.62
CA GLU A 690 -14.53 8.14 -2.05
C GLU A 690 -14.58 6.84 -2.87
N TYR A 691 -13.63 5.92 -2.65
CA TYR A 691 -13.63 4.61 -3.31
C TYR A 691 -14.78 3.72 -2.85
N GLN A 692 -15.14 3.74 -1.56
CA GLN A 692 -16.30 3.02 -1.03
C GLN A 692 -17.60 3.50 -1.70
N VAL A 693 -17.82 4.81 -1.80
CA VAL A 693 -19.00 5.39 -2.45
C VAL A 693 -19.00 5.08 -3.94
N ALA A 694 -17.86 5.24 -4.62
CA ALA A 694 -17.72 4.90 -6.04
C ALA A 694 -18.07 3.43 -6.31
N THR A 695 -17.61 2.52 -5.45
CA THR A 695 -17.93 1.08 -5.52
C THR A 695 -19.44 0.86 -5.44
N ASN A 696 -20.14 1.47 -4.47
CA ASN A 696 -21.60 1.38 -4.38
C ASN A 696 -22.30 1.96 -5.60
N LEU A 697 -21.87 3.14 -6.09
CA LEU A 697 -22.45 3.75 -7.29
C LEU A 697 -22.38 2.79 -8.48
N ILE A 698 -21.26 2.09 -8.66
CA ILE A 698 -21.07 1.11 -9.73
C ILE A 698 -22.05 -0.07 -9.59
N TYR A 699 -22.16 -0.66 -8.39
CA TYR A 699 -23.12 -1.75 -8.13
C TYR A 699 -24.57 -1.34 -8.41
N GLU A 700 -24.94 -0.10 -8.09
CA GLU A 700 -26.30 0.42 -8.29
C GLU A 700 -26.57 0.94 -9.72
N GLY A 701 -25.57 0.88 -10.60
CA GLY A 701 -25.66 1.26 -12.02
C GLY A 701 -25.37 2.74 -12.34
N PHE A 702 -24.82 3.50 -11.39
CA PHE A 702 -24.37 4.89 -11.55
C PHE A 702 -22.88 4.94 -11.94
N ILE A 703 -22.56 4.33 -13.08
CA ILE A 703 -21.17 4.12 -13.53
C ILE A 703 -20.46 5.45 -13.76
N ASP A 704 -21.11 6.42 -14.42
CA ASP A 704 -20.52 7.72 -14.74
C ASP A 704 -20.16 8.51 -13.46
N GLU A 705 -21.03 8.46 -12.44
CA GLU A 705 -20.81 9.07 -11.13
C GLU A 705 -19.67 8.39 -10.38
N GLY A 706 -19.64 7.06 -10.36
CA GLY A 706 -18.54 6.29 -9.75
C GLY A 706 -17.20 6.62 -10.39
N LEU A 707 -17.14 6.59 -11.72
CA LEU A 707 -15.94 6.95 -12.49
C LEU A 707 -15.52 8.41 -12.27
N THR A 708 -16.47 9.33 -12.10
CA THR A 708 -16.19 10.74 -11.79
C THR A 708 -15.45 10.87 -10.45
N ILE A 709 -15.90 10.16 -9.40
CA ILE A 709 -15.22 10.17 -8.10
C ILE A 709 -13.80 9.60 -8.24
N VAL A 710 -13.64 8.42 -8.84
CA VAL A 710 -12.32 7.78 -8.97
C VAL A 710 -11.35 8.69 -9.72
N LYS A 711 -11.81 9.32 -10.81
CA LYS A 711 -11.01 10.27 -11.58
C LYS A 711 -10.62 11.49 -10.75
N ALA A 712 -11.54 12.05 -9.97
CA ALA A 712 -11.26 13.16 -9.06
C ALA A 712 -10.17 12.80 -8.04
N VAL A 713 -10.21 11.60 -7.44
CA VAL A 713 -9.16 11.12 -6.53
C VAL A 713 -7.81 11.08 -7.25
N ARG A 714 -7.75 10.44 -8.44
CA ARG A 714 -6.49 10.27 -9.16
C ARG A 714 -5.94 11.55 -9.77
N GLU A 715 -6.76 12.54 -10.09
CA GLU A 715 -6.29 13.86 -10.54
C GLU A 715 -5.63 14.67 -9.40
N ARG A 716 -5.91 14.34 -8.12
CA ARG A 716 -5.18 14.90 -6.96
C ARG A 716 -3.80 14.26 -6.73
N GLN A 717 -3.56 13.08 -7.31
CA GLN A 717 -2.32 12.28 -7.18
C GLN A 717 -1.52 12.32 -8.49
N ASP A 718 -1.13 13.51 -8.93
CA ASP A 718 -0.54 13.78 -10.25
C ASP A 718 1.01 13.75 -10.29
N GLY A 719 1.67 13.47 -9.16
CA GLY A 719 3.13 13.52 -9.04
C GLY A 719 3.71 14.92 -8.83
N TYR A 720 2.88 15.97 -8.83
CA TYR A 720 3.29 17.35 -8.51
C TYR A 720 2.68 17.83 -7.19
N ARG A 721 1.37 17.58 -7.01
CA ARG A 721 0.62 17.92 -5.80
C ARG A 721 0.84 16.87 -4.72
N ARG A 722 0.73 15.60 -5.09
CA ARG A 722 0.84 14.44 -4.20
C ARG A 722 1.33 13.22 -4.98
N SER A 723 1.83 12.23 -4.25
CA SER A 723 2.35 10.99 -4.84
C SER A 723 1.23 10.08 -5.37
N PRO A 724 1.36 9.54 -6.59
CA PRO A 724 0.47 8.51 -7.13
C PRO A 724 0.39 7.23 -6.30
N TRP A 725 1.40 6.97 -5.46
CA TRP A 725 1.58 5.73 -4.69
C TRP A 725 1.41 5.91 -3.19
N ASN A 726 0.91 7.07 -2.75
CA ASN A 726 0.75 7.42 -1.34
C ASN A 726 -0.44 8.36 -1.15
N GLU A 727 -1.64 7.79 -1.10
CA GLU A 727 -2.83 8.52 -0.73
C GLU A 727 -2.85 8.77 0.79
N VAL A 728 -2.99 10.05 1.16
CA VAL A 728 -2.89 10.52 2.55
C VAL A 728 -4.27 10.72 3.17
N GLU A 729 -4.42 10.28 4.42
CA GLU A 729 -5.49 10.72 5.34
C GLU A 729 -4.83 11.13 6.67
N CYS A 730 -5.01 10.38 7.76
CA CYS A 730 -4.27 10.57 9.00
C CYS A 730 -2.85 10.00 8.87
N GLY A 731 -2.08 10.47 7.89
CA GLY A 731 -0.74 9.98 7.55
C GLY A 731 -0.61 9.45 6.12
N HIS A 732 0.61 9.09 5.77
CA HIS A 732 1.02 8.43 4.55
C HIS A 732 0.56 6.97 4.50
N HIS A 733 0.43 6.46 3.28
CA HIS A 733 0.09 5.08 2.97
C HIS A 733 -1.07 4.58 3.84
N TYR A 734 -2.16 5.34 3.85
CA TYR A 734 -3.24 5.13 4.79
C TYR A 734 -4.11 3.94 4.36
N ALA A 735 -4.35 2.99 5.28
CA ALA A 735 -4.97 1.69 5.03
C ALA A 735 -6.34 1.80 4.36
N ARG A 736 -7.11 2.85 4.64
CA ARG A 736 -8.44 3.06 4.07
C ARG A 736 -8.44 3.17 2.54
N SER A 737 -7.36 3.69 1.95
CA SER A 737 -7.21 3.85 0.49
C SER A 737 -7.23 2.52 -0.28
N MET A 738 -6.93 1.41 0.40
CA MET A 738 -7.05 0.05 -0.13
C MET A 738 -8.51 -0.38 -0.39
N SER A 739 -9.49 0.47 -0.03
CA SER A 739 -10.88 0.33 -0.49
C SER A 739 -11.01 0.39 -2.02
N SER A 740 -10.04 1.01 -2.71
CA SER A 740 -9.96 1.04 -4.18
C SER A 740 -10.11 -0.34 -4.83
N TRP A 741 -9.68 -1.42 -4.19
CA TRP A 741 -9.85 -2.78 -4.72
C TRP A 741 -11.32 -3.19 -4.91
N GLY A 742 -12.24 -2.59 -4.15
CA GLY A 742 -13.68 -2.74 -4.36
C GLY A 742 -14.14 -2.34 -5.76
N LEU A 743 -13.46 -1.38 -6.41
CA LEU A 743 -13.74 -0.97 -7.78
C LEU A 743 -13.57 -2.13 -8.76
N LEU A 744 -12.49 -2.90 -8.61
CA LEU A 744 -12.20 -4.04 -9.49
C LEU A 744 -13.32 -5.09 -9.41
N ILE A 745 -13.75 -5.39 -8.18
CA ILE A 745 -14.80 -6.38 -7.91
C ILE A 745 -16.14 -5.90 -8.47
N ALA A 746 -16.49 -4.63 -8.24
CA ALA A 746 -17.72 -4.03 -8.73
C ALA A 746 -17.77 -3.95 -10.27
N PHE A 747 -16.70 -3.49 -10.92
CA PHE A 747 -16.64 -3.42 -12.38
C PHE A 747 -16.68 -4.80 -13.04
N ALA A 748 -16.05 -5.80 -12.43
CA ALA A 748 -16.09 -7.17 -12.92
C ALA A 748 -17.45 -7.86 -12.66
N GLY A 749 -18.26 -7.31 -11.75
CA GLY A 749 -19.38 -8.04 -11.14
C GLY A 749 -18.91 -9.40 -10.63
N PHE A 750 -17.76 -9.41 -9.95
CA PHE A 750 -17.09 -10.63 -9.52
C PHE A 750 -17.71 -11.15 -8.23
N GLU A 751 -18.26 -12.36 -8.28
CA GLU A 751 -18.69 -13.08 -7.08
C GLU A 751 -17.84 -14.32 -6.89
N PHE A 752 -17.56 -14.66 -5.63
CA PHE A 752 -16.71 -15.80 -5.28
C PHE A 752 -17.30 -16.56 -4.10
N ASP A 753 -17.19 -17.88 -4.13
CA ASP A 753 -17.44 -18.78 -3.01
C ASP A 753 -16.59 -20.04 -3.18
N MET A 754 -15.38 -20.02 -2.62
CA MET A 754 -14.45 -21.15 -2.69
C MET A 754 -14.86 -22.30 -1.77
N ALA A 755 -15.76 -22.08 -0.79
CA ALA A 755 -16.35 -23.15 0.01
C ALA A 755 -17.35 -23.96 -0.83
N ALA A 756 -18.12 -23.30 -1.70
CA ALA A 756 -18.98 -23.92 -2.68
C ALA A 756 -18.26 -24.36 -3.97
N GLY A 757 -17.02 -23.90 -4.19
CA GLY A 757 -16.26 -24.15 -5.41
C GLY A 757 -16.83 -23.41 -6.63
N THR A 758 -17.30 -22.17 -6.45
CA THR A 758 -17.92 -21.38 -7.52
C THR A 758 -17.37 -19.95 -7.57
N MET A 759 -17.35 -19.37 -8.76
CA MET A 759 -17.19 -17.93 -8.96
C MET A 759 -17.98 -17.46 -10.19
N SER A 760 -18.30 -16.17 -10.28
CA SER A 760 -19.07 -15.62 -11.39
C SER A 760 -18.54 -14.26 -11.84
N PHE A 761 -18.83 -13.90 -13.09
CA PHE A 761 -18.50 -12.60 -13.66
C PHE A 761 -19.72 -12.02 -14.36
N LYS A 762 -20.03 -10.76 -14.04
CA LYS A 762 -21.07 -9.97 -14.69
C LYS A 762 -20.59 -8.51 -14.82
N PRO A 763 -19.71 -8.22 -15.79
CA PRO A 763 -19.10 -6.91 -15.91
C PRO A 763 -20.13 -5.78 -15.97
N ALA A 764 -19.86 -4.69 -15.24
CA ALA A 764 -20.76 -3.54 -15.12
C ALA A 764 -20.73 -2.62 -16.35
N MET A 765 -19.67 -2.68 -17.15
CA MET A 765 -19.57 -1.97 -18.43
C MET A 765 -20.09 -2.86 -19.55
N GLU A 766 -20.96 -2.32 -20.40
CA GLU A 766 -21.60 -3.04 -21.52
C GLU A 766 -20.66 -3.22 -22.74
N ASP A 767 -19.37 -3.42 -22.51
CA ASP A 767 -18.42 -3.62 -23.59
C ASP A 767 -18.57 -5.02 -24.21
N GLU A 768 -18.56 -5.06 -25.54
CA GLU A 768 -18.61 -6.32 -26.31
C GLU A 768 -17.40 -7.21 -26.01
N ASP A 769 -16.27 -6.58 -25.64
CA ASP A 769 -15.03 -7.23 -25.19
C ASP A 769 -14.62 -6.67 -23.82
N TYR A 770 -14.40 -7.53 -22.83
CA TYR A 770 -14.02 -7.13 -21.47
C TYR A 770 -12.93 -8.05 -20.93
N THR A 771 -11.90 -7.46 -20.31
CA THR A 771 -10.78 -8.19 -19.69
C THR A 771 -10.52 -7.64 -18.29
N THR A 772 -10.37 -8.51 -17.30
CA THR A 772 -10.04 -8.10 -15.93
C THR A 772 -9.17 -9.11 -15.20
N PHE A 773 -8.36 -8.62 -14.25
CA PHE A 773 -7.74 -9.44 -13.21
C PHE A 773 -8.79 -9.97 -12.24
N TRP A 774 -8.56 -11.17 -11.71
CA TRP A 774 -9.29 -11.73 -10.57
C TRP A 774 -8.36 -12.52 -9.65
N SER A 775 -8.72 -12.61 -8.37
CA SER A 775 -8.04 -13.48 -7.41
C SER A 775 -8.99 -13.98 -6.32
N THR A 776 -8.67 -15.14 -5.76
CA THR A 776 -9.30 -15.77 -4.61
C THR A 776 -8.21 -16.25 -3.64
N GLY A 777 -8.58 -16.90 -2.53
CA GLY A 777 -7.62 -17.56 -1.66
C GLY A 777 -7.00 -18.85 -2.22
N ARG A 778 -7.46 -19.31 -3.39
CA ARG A 778 -6.97 -20.54 -4.04
C ARG A 778 -6.14 -20.29 -5.30
N GLY A 779 -6.46 -19.23 -6.05
CA GLY A 779 -5.76 -18.90 -7.29
C GLY A 779 -6.08 -17.51 -7.79
N TRP A 780 -5.39 -17.10 -8.86
CA TRP A 780 -5.56 -15.80 -9.51
C TRP A 780 -5.28 -15.89 -11.00
N GLY A 781 -5.79 -14.92 -11.76
CA GLY A 781 -5.65 -14.94 -13.20
C GLY A 781 -6.40 -13.83 -13.91
N VAL A 782 -6.78 -14.11 -15.16
CA VAL A 782 -7.48 -13.18 -16.05
C VAL A 782 -8.82 -13.77 -16.46
N TYR A 783 -9.86 -12.95 -16.41
CA TYR A 783 -11.15 -13.23 -17.04
C TYR A 783 -11.26 -12.40 -18.30
N LYS A 784 -11.74 -13.02 -19.38
CA LYS A 784 -12.04 -12.34 -20.65
C LYS A 784 -13.40 -12.77 -21.18
N GLN A 785 -14.17 -11.83 -21.70
CA GLN A 785 -15.33 -12.12 -22.56
C GLN A 785 -15.14 -11.38 -23.88
N VAL A 786 -15.49 -12.05 -24.98
CA VAL A 786 -15.44 -11.48 -26.33
C VAL A 786 -16.73 -11.78 -27.07
N LYS A 787 -17.16 -10.88 -27.94
CA LYS A 787 -18.33 -11.12 -28.78
C LYS A 787 -17.96 -11.94 -30.01
N ASP A 788 -18.56 -13.12 -30.13
CA ASP A 788 -18.37 -13.97 -31.31
C ASP A 788 -18.99 -13.30 -32.56
N PRO A 789 -18.20 -13.00 -33.62
CA PRO A 789 -18.70 -12.27 -34.78
C PRO A 789 -19.77 -13.01 -35.59
N SER A 790 -19.85 -14.34 -35.46
CA SER A 790 -20.75 -15.18 -36.24
C SER A 790 -22.13 -15.38 -35.58
N SER A 791 -22.15 -15.47 -34.25
CA SER A 791 -23.33 -15.76 -33.44
C SER A 791 -23.83 -14.54 -32.66
N GLY A 792 -23.00 -13.50 -32.51
CA GLY A 792 -23.29 -12.31 -31.72
C GLY A 792 -23.34 -12.56 -30.21
N LYS A 793 -23.02 -13.77 -29.75
CA LYS A 793 -23.01 -14.14 -28.32
C LYS A 793 -21.66 -13.82 -27.69
N LEU A 794 -21.68 -13.47 -26.41
CA LEU A 794 -20.47 -13.33 -25.61
C LEU A 794 -19.90 -14.71 -25.26
N VAL A 795 -18.60 -14.90 -25.48
CA VAL A 795 -17.85 -16.11 -25.17
C VAL A 795 -16.87 -15.79 -24.03
N PRO A 796 -17.09 -16.34 -22.82
CA PRO A 796 -16.19 -16.14 -21.70
C PRO A 796 -15.01 -17.12 -21.76
N SER A 797 -13.89 -16.72 -21.17
CA SER A 797 -12.76 -17.59 -20.86
C SER A 797 -12.00 -17.08 -19.65
N VAL A 798 -11.34 -18.01 -18.97
CA VAL A 798 -10.60 -17.76 -17.74
C VAL A 798 -9.23 -18.40 -17.87
N ASP A 799 -8.21 -17.60 -17.65
CA ASP A 799 -6.81 -18.06 -17.60
C ASP A 799 -6.38 -18.06 -16.13
N VAL A 800 -5.92 -19.21 -15.61
CA VAL A 800 -5.36 -19.33 -14.26
C VAL A 800 -3.85 -19.14 -14.35
N LEU A 801 -3.34 -18.08 -13.72
CA LEU A 801 -1.92 -17.69 -13.79
C LEU A 801 -1.13 -18.11 -12.55
N GLY A 802 -1.81 -18.31 -11.40
CA GLY A 802 -1.21 -18.82 -10.19
C GLY A 802 -2.22 -19.47 -9.25
N GLY A 803 -1.73 -20.38 -8.40
CA GLY A 803 -2.54 -21.17 -7.46
C GLY A 803 -3.21 -22.40 -8.09
N ASP A 804 -4.20 -22.95 -7.41
CA ASP A 804 -4.94 -24.16 -7.82
C ASP A 804 -6.46 -23.97 -7.74
N MET A 805 -7.07 -23.86 -8.92
CA MET A 805 -8.52 -23.69 -9.09
C MET A 805 -9.23 -24.97 -9.53
N SER A 806 -8.58 -26.13 -9.43
CA SER A 806 -9.16 -27.42 -9.81
C SER A 806 -10.51 -27.62 -9.11
N GLY A 807 -11.53 -27.96 -9.89
CA GLY A 807 -12.88 -28.24 -9.38
C GLY A 807 -13.75 -27.00 -9.18
N VAL A 808 -13.25 -25.79 -9.43
CA VAL A 808 -14.04 -24.56 -9.37
C VAL A 808 -14.87 -24.37 -10.64
N GLN A 809 -16.15 -24.07 -10.47
CA GLN A 809 -17.05 -23.70 -11.56
C GLN A 809 -17.11 -22.18 -11.74
N VAL A 810 -16.95 -21.72 -12.97
CA VAL A 810 -17.07 -20.30 -13.31
C VAL A 810 -18.36 -20.07 -14.10
N HIS A 811 -19.21 -19.17 -13.62
CA HIS A 811 -20.45 -18.78 -14.28
C HIS A 811 -20.31 -17.42 -14.95
N ALA A 812 -20.42 -17.38 -16.27
CA ALA A 812 -20.30 -16.14 -17.04
C ALA A 812 -21.05 -16.24 -18.38
N CYS A 813 -21.62 -15.13 -18.85
CA CYS A 813 -22.32 -15.05 -20.15
C CYS A 813 -23.40 -16.15 -20.37
N GLY A 814 -24.04 -16.63 -19.30
CA GLY A 814 -25.01 -17.73 -19.35
C GLY A 814 -24.41 -19.12 -19.60
N THR A 815 -23.10 -19.28 -19.40
CA THR A 815 -22.34 -20.52 -19.55
C THR A 815 -21.61 -20.88 -18.25
N THR A 816 -21.23 -22.15 -18.12
CA THR A 816 -20.40 -22.64 -17.01
C THR A 816 -19.09 -23.19 -17.55
N ILE A 817 -17.96 -22.71 -17.03
CA ILE A 817 -16.60 -23.20 -17.33
C ILE A 817 -16.12 -24.01 -16.12
N GLN A 818 -15.58 -25.20 -16.36
CA GLN A 818 -14.92 -26.00 -15.32
C GLN A 818 -13.42 -25.74 -15.38
N LEU A 819 -12.84 -25.31 -14.27
CA LEU A 819 -11.38 -25.15 -14.11
C LEU A 819 -10.72 -26.44 -13.62
#